data_AF-A0A371FMZ8-F1
#
_entry.id   AF-A0A371FMZ8-F1
#
_cell.length_a   1.000
_cell.length_b   1.000
_cell.length_c   1.000
_cell.angle_alpha   90.00
_cell.angle_beta   90.00
_cell.angle_gamma   90.00
#
_symmetry.space_group_name_H-M   'P 1'
#
loop_
_entity.id
_entity.type
_entity.pdbx_description
1 polymer ?
#
loop_
_entity_poly.entity_id
_entity_poly.type
_entity_poly.pdbx_seq_one_letter_code
_entity_poly.pdbx_strand_id
1 'polypeptide(L)'
;MAIIFASRKMGFSLLPKATPCILFLVLLSCTCFTSTDAYDPLDPNGNITIKWDILSWTPDGYVAVVTINNFQKYRHIPAPGWSLRWTWAGKEVIWQMMGGQTTEQGDCSKFKGNVPHSCKKDPTVVDLLPGTPYNQQIANCCKGGVLSSWVPDPTNAVAAFQVAVGNAGTTNRTVKLPKNFTLKAPGPGYTCGPAKIVRPTKFTTPDKRRVIQALMTWNVVCTYSQFLAQKAPICCVSLSSFYNNTNVPCPTCACGCHSNSSQSGRCVSPGTTHLASVISGSGNNNFSPLVQCTRHMCPTQVHWHVKLNSKMYWRVKVTITNFNYRMNYSDWNLVVQHPNFNNRTQVFGFNYKLLTPYASLNDMAILWGIKSHNEILNQAGPNGNVQAELLFRKEKATFSSDKGWAFPRRIYFNGDICVMPPPIFSVTDLELFRQQLRALRSPLTVTSCGNKNGFLSVTKSNSFHFVLGYAVLYLLHFNRFNIYFVFFPFFLITFRLLLTVYLSDAYDPLDPNGNITIKWDIISWTPDGYVAVVIMNNFQQYRHIASPGWSLGWTWAKKEVIWSMMGGQATEQGDCSKFKGGIPHCCKKDPTIVDLLPGTPYNQQIANCCKGGVLSSWVQDPTNAVASFQVSVGRAGTTNKTVKVPKNFTLNAPGPGYTCGPAKIVKPTQFITADKRRVTQALSTPDTPHLASVVSGSGKNNFSPLVQCTRHMCPIRIHWHVKLNYKEYWRVKVTVTNFNYRMNYSEWNIVVQHPNFDNLTQMFSFNYKPLTPYGSINDTAMLWGLKFYNDFLNQAGANGNVQSELLFRKDKATFTFDKGWAFPRRVYFNGDNCVMPPPDAYPWLPNASSRREVSLFALVIASLVALVFYAHA
;
A
#
# COMPACT_ATOMS: atom_id res chain seq x y z
N MET A 1 -12.60 -17.53 95.91
CA MET A 1 -13.69 -17.45 96.90
C MET A 1 -14.78 -16.58 96.29
N ALA A 2 -15.98 -17.16 96.10
CA ALA A 2 -17.30 -16.58 95.74
C ALA A 2 -17.44 -15.74 94.42
N ILE A 3 -18.14 -16.24 93.38
CA ILE A 3 -19.60 -16.20 93.07
C ILE A 3 -20.05 -14.80 92.57
N ILE A 4 -20.20 -14.58 91.25
CA ILE A 4 -21.45 -14.57 90.43
C ILE A 4 -22.53 -13.58 90.88
N PHE A 5 -22.88 -12.60 90.03
CA PHE A 5 -24.25 -12.27 89.53
C PHE A 5 -24.13 -11.25 88.36
N ALA A 6 -24.47 -11.67 87.13
CA ALA A 6 -25.58 -11.19 86.26
C ALA A 6 -25.45 -9.72 85.74
N SER A 7 -25.78 -9.33 84.50
CA SER A 7 -26.51 -9.94 83.38
C SER A 7 -26.26 -9.14 82.09
N ARG A 8 -26.22 -9.86 80.96
CA ARG A 8 -26.49 -9.48 79.54
C ARG A 8 -26.63 -7.99 79.14
N LYS A 9 -25.86 -7.59 78.10
CA LYS A 9 -26.37 -7.28 76.73
C LYS A 9 -25.25 -7.08 75.68
N MET A 10 -25.42 -7.76 74.54
CA MET A 10 -24.90 -7.53 73.15
C MET A 10 -24.48 -6.08 72.86
N GLY A 11 -23.42 -5.74 72.11
CA GLY A 11 -22.58 -6.46 71.14
C GLY A 11 -22.63 -5.75 69.78
N PHE A 12 -21.50 -5.40 69.16
CA PHE A 12 -21.24 -5.50 67.71
C PHE A 12 -19.76 -5.20 67.40
N SER A 13 -19.23 -5.95 66.44
CA SER A 13 -17.82 -6.24 66.21
C SER A 13 -17.43 -6.01 64.73
N LEU A 14 -16.11 -5.84 64.52
CA LEU A 14 -15.30 -6.15 63.32
C LEU A 14 -15.23 -5.11 62.17
N LEU A 15 -14.00 -4.64 61.93
CA LEU A 15 -13.50 -4.04 60.67
C LEU A 15 -12.14 -4.69 60.34
N PRO A 16 -11.88 -5.14 59.10
CA PRO A 16 -10.66 -5.86 58.73
C PRO A 16 -9.55 -4.97 58.15
N LYS A 17 -8.32 -5.47 58.24
CA LYS A 17 -7.05 -4.92 57.73
C LYS A 17 -6.95 -5.04 56.20
N ALA A 18 -6.42 -4.01 55.53
CA ALA A 18 -5.98 -4.05 54.13
C ALA A 18 -4.48 -3.70 54.00
N THR A 19 -3.87 -4.28 52.97
CA THR A 19 -2.48 -4.74 52.78
C THR A 19 -1.54 -3.75 52.03
N PRO A 20 -0.20 -3.96 52.05
CA PRO A 20 0.84 -3.03 51.60
C PRO A 20 1.21 -3.16 50.10
N CYS A 21 0.22 -3.23 49.20
CA CYS A 21 0.47 -3.34 47.75
C CYS A 21 0.59 -1.99 47.01
N ILE A 22 0.18 -0.88 47.63
CA ILE A 22 0.10 0.43 46.95
C ILE A 22 1.45 1.16 46.95
N LEU A 23 2.34 0.88 47.89
CA LEU A 23 3.64 1.56 48.01
C LEU A 23 4.68 1.07 46.99
N PHE A 24 4.58 -0.18 46.53
CA PHE A 24 5.51 -0.77 45.54
C PHE A 24 5.22 -0.30 44.10
N LEU A 25 3.97 0.08 43.82
CA LEU A 25 3.56 0.61 42.50
C LEU A 25 3.98 2.07 42.28
N VAL A 26 4.15 2.85 43.35
CA VAL A 26 4.60 4.25 43.24
C VAL A 26 6.12 4.33 43.02
N LEU A 27 6.91 3.42 43.60
CA LEU A 27 8.37 3.40 43.45
C LEU A 27 8.87 2.85 42.09
N LEU A 28 8.06 2.05 41.38
CA LEU A 28 8.38 1.62 40.00
C LEU A 28 8.10 2.69 38.93
N SER A 29 7.47 3.81 39.29
CA SER A 29 7.11 4.88 38.34
C SER A 29 8.23 5.91 38.08
N CYS A 30 9.33 5.85 38.84
CA CYS A 30 10.37 6.90 38.84
C CYS A 30 11.75 6.48 38.28
N THR A 31 11.89 5.32 37.63
CA THR A 31 13.17 4.89 37.01
C THR A 31 13.12 4.66 35.49
N CYS A 32 12.14 5.26 34.81
CA CYS A 32 12.14 5.35 33.35
C CYS A 32 12.67 6.72 32.89
N PHE A 33 13.95 7.01 33.12
CA PHE A 33 14.64 7.93 32.22
C PHE A 33 14.91 7.20 30.91
N THR A 34 13.94 7.22 30.01
CA THR A 34 14.20 6.93 28.60
C THR A 34 15.15 8.00 28.08
N SER A 35 16.23 7.60 27.41
CA SER A 35 17.11 8.51 26.68
C SER A 35 16.27 9.48 25.84
N THR A 36 16.59 10.77 25.91
CA THR A 36 16.05 11.78 25.01
C THR A 36 16.56 11.51 23.60
N ASP A 37 15.86 10.65 22.86
CA ASP A 37 16.08 10.50 21.44
C ASP A 37 15.76 11.84 20.76
N ALA A 38 16.73 12.38 20.02
CA ALA A 38 16.56 13.60 19.26
C ALA A 38 15.51 13.35 18.16
N TYR A 39 14.28 13.78 18.43
CA TYR A 39 13.13 13.52 17.58
C TYR A 39 12.77 14.79 16.81
N ASP A 40 12.53 14.64 15.50
CA ASP A 40 11.96 15.71 14.69
C ASP A 40 10.44 15.78 14.95
N PRO A 41 9.89 16.86 15.54
CA PRO A 41 8.47 16.96 15.86
C PRO A 41 7.54 16.79 14.66
N LEU A 42 8.02 17.04 13.44
CA LEU A 42 7.21 16.94 12.22
C LEU A 42 7.37 15.62 11.48
N ASP A 43 8.45 14.88 11.73
CA ASP A 43 8.62 13.51 11.22
C ASP A 43 9.06 12.53 12.31
N PRO A 44 8.11 12.14 13.18
CA PRO A 44 8.34 11.29 14.32
C PRO A 44 9.16 10.03 14.12
N ASN A 45 8.84 9.37 13.02
CA ASN A 45 9.28 8.02 12.72
C ASN A 45 10.31 8.05 11.58
N GLY A 46 10.74 9.25 11.18
CA GLY A 46 11.70 9.48 10.11
C GLY A 46 13.09 8.99 10.53
N ASN A 47 13.59 7.98 9.84
CA ASN A 47 14.93 7.47 10.05
C ASN A 47 15.55 7.01 8.72
N ILE A 48 16.85 6.77 8.74
CA ILE A 48 17.54 6.06 7.67
C ILE A 48 17.85 4.67 8.19
N THR A 49 17.41 3.66 7.45
CA THR A 49 17.60 2.26 7.82
C THR A 49 18.56 1.59 6.84
N ILE A 50 19.67 1.10 7.36
CA ILE A 50 20.67 0.33 6.60
C ILE A 50 20.42 -1.16 6.87
N LYS A 51 20.06 -1.89 5.82
CA LYS A 51 19.91 -3.34 5.84
C LYS A 51 21.12 -4.00 5.24
N TRP A 52 21.60 -5.05 5.89
CA TRP A 52 22.72 -5.86 5.44
C TRP A 52 22.23 -7.29 5.23
N ASP A 53 21.98 -7.65 3.96
CA ASP A 53 21.38 -8.92 3.58
C ASP A 53 22.45 -9.89 3.05
N ILE A 54 22.74 -10.95 3.80
CA ILE A 54 23.68 -12.00 3.37
C ILE A 54 22.96 -12.93 2.39
N LEU A 55 23.44 -12.99 1.15
CA LEU A 55 22.83 -13.77 0.06
C LEU A 55 23.41 -15.18 -0.06
N SER A 56 24.73 -15.32 0.10
CA SER A 56 25.43 -16.60 -0.04
C SER A 56 26.74 -16.62 0.77
N TRP A 57 27.16 -17.81 1.18
CA TRP A 57 28.47 -18.04 1.80
C TRP A 57 29.56 -18.22 0.74
N THR A 58 30.77 -17.74 1.01
CA THR A 58 31.98 -18.03 0.22
C THR A 58 32.92 -18.92 1.05
N PRO A 59 33.98 -19.50 0.45
CA PRO A 59 34.92 -20.34 1.18
C PRO A 59 35.56 -19.66 2.41
N ASP A 60 35.69 -18.33 2.39
CA ASP A 60 36.37 -17.52 3.40
C ASP A 60 35.51 -16.38 3.97
N GLY A 61 34.21 -16.34 3.66
CA GLY A 61 33.30 -15.30 4.13
C GLY A 61 31.92 -15.37 3.49
N TYR A 62 31.43 -14.25 2.94
CA TYR A 62 30.07 -14.17 2.39
C TYR A 62 29.90 -13.04 1.36
N VAL A 63 28.82 -13.13 0.59
CA VAL A 63 28.35 -12.06 -0.29
C VAL A 63 27.08 -11.44 0.29
N ALA A 64 27.04 -10.12 0.41
CA ALA A 64 25.90 -9.39 0.95
C ALA A 64 25.49 -8.21 0.07
N VAL A 65 24.21 -7.86 0.11
CA VAL A 65 23.67 -6.61 -0.42
C VAL A 65 23.35 -5.68 0.75
N VAL A 66 23.91 -4.48 0.69
CA VAL A 66 23.68 -3.43 1.68
C VAL A 66 22.72 -2.41 1.08
N THR A 67 21.56 -2.25 1.71
CA THR A 67 20.50 -1.35 1.25
C THR A 67 20.29 -0.22 2.25
N ILE A 68 20.37 1.03 1.81
CA ILE A 68 20.11 2.23 2.60
C ILE A 68 18.74 2.76 2.21
N ASN A 69 17.81 2.78 3.17
CA ASN A 69 16.44 3.25 2.96
C ASN A 69 16.23 4.55 3.74
N ASN A 70 15.82 5.61 3.05
CA ASN A 70 15.42 6.86 3.67
C ASN A 70 13.91 6.86 3.93
N PHE A 71 13.52 6.66 5.19
CA PHE A 71 12.12 6.74 5.63
C PHE A 71 11.73 8.13 6.11
N GLN A 72 12.59 9.13 5.95
CA GLN A 72 12.26 10.51 6.29
C GLN A 72 11.29 11.08 5.25
N LYS A 73 10.20 11.70 5.69
CA LYS A 73 9.12 12.18 4.82
C LYS A 73 9.55 13.29 3.89
N TYR A 74 10.37 14.23 4.37
CA TYR A 74 10.73 15.45 3.64
C TYR A 74 12.23 15.77 3.64
N ARG A 75 13.07 15.07 4.40
CA ARG A 75 14.52 15.29 4.40
C ARG A 75 15.20 14.34 3.41
N HIS A 76 15.90 14.90 2.44
CA HIS A 76 16.70 14.14 1.48
C HIS A 76 18.20 14.38 1.73
N ILE A 77 19.06 13.51 1.18
CA ILE A 77 20.51 13.67 1.18
C ILE A 77 20.91 14.21 -0.21
N PRO A 78 21.31 15.50 -0.30
CA PRO A 78 21.74 16.08 -1.57
C PRO A 78 23.20 15.70 -1.90
N ALA A 79 23.67 16.07 -3.09
CA ALA A 79 25.08 15.96 -3.47
C ALA A 79 25.98 16.74 -2.47
N PRO A 80 27.19 16.25 -2.12
CA PRO A 80 27.96 15.10 -2.66
C PRO A 80 27.46 13.71 -2.26
N GLY A 81 26.33 13.60 -1.57
CA GLY A 81 25.69 12.33 -1.25
C GLY A 81 26.10 11.76 0.10
N TRP A 82 25.61 10.56 0.39
CA TRP A 82 25.96 9.83 1.60
C TRP A 82 27.34 9.15 1.49
N SER A 83 28.02 9.03 2.63
CA SER A 83 29.14 8.11 2.80
C SER A 83 28.92 7.27 4.05
N LEU A 84 29.13 5.96 3.91
CA LEU A 84 28.85 5.00 4.96
C LEU A 84 30.16 4.38 5.46
N ARG A 85 30.44 4.55 6.75
CA ARG A 85 31.58 3.92 7.42
C ARG A 85 31.09 2.93 8.46
N TRP A 86 31.84 1.85 8.64
CA TRP A 86 31.65 0.90 9.75
C TRP A 86 33.01 0.36 10.17
N THR A 87 33.06 -0.41 11.25
CA THR A 87 34.26 -1.11 11.72
C THR A 87 34.01 -2.60 11.72
N TRP A 88 34.91 -3.37 11.10
CA TRP A 88 34.82 -4.83 11.11
C TRP A 88 34.97 -5.41 12.52
N ALA A 89 34.39 -6.58 12.79
CA ALA A 89 34.49 -7.20 14.12
C ALA A 89 35.83 -7.93 14.35
N GLY A 90 36.41 -8.51 13.31
CA GLY A 90 37.65 -9.30 13.29
C GLY A 90 38.68 -8.78 12.29
N LYS A 91 39.19 -9.62 11.40
CA LYS A 91 40.19 -9.23 10.37
C LYS A 91 39.62 -9.37 8.96
N GLU A 92 38.33 -9.07 8.83
CA GLU A 92 37.57 -9.13 7.58
C GLU A 92 38.15 -8.14 6.56
N VAL A 93 38.02 -8.49 5.29
CA VAL A 93 38.44 -7.67 4.15
C VAL A 93 37.32 -7.62 3.11
N ILE A 94 37.38 -6.64 2.21
CA ILE A 94 36.45 -6.53 1.08
C ILE A 94 37.15 -7.06 -0.16
N TRP A 95 36.65 -8.16 -0.73
CA TRP A 95 37.18 -8.72 -1.98
C TRP A 95 36.74 -7.93 -3.19
N GLN A 96 35.45 -7.62 -3.28
CA GLN A 96 34.85 -6.93 -4.42
C GLN A 96 33.62 -6.14 -3.99
N MET A 97 33.32 -5.08 -4.74
CA MET A 97 32.09 -4.30 -4.60
C MET A 97 31.45 -4.04 -5.96
N MET A 98 30.12 -3.89 -5.96
CA MET A 98 29.33 -3.42 -7.11
C MET A 98 28.30 -2.39 -6.62
N GLY A 99 28.06 -1.35 -7.42
CA GLY A 99 27.19 -0.23 -7.06
C GLY A 99 27.76 0.77 -6.05
N GLY A 100 28.92 0.49 -5.46
CA GLY A 100 29.61 1.39 -4.54
C GLY A 100 31.11 1.11 -4.52
N GLN A 101 31.89 2.05 -4.00
CA GLN A 101 33.35 1.97 -3.95
C GLN A 101 33.89 2.44 -2.61
N THR A 102 34.97 1.80 -2.14
CA THR A 102 35.70 2.29 -0.97
C THR A 102 36.54 3.51 -1.32
N THR A 103 36.57 4.49 -0.42
CA THR A 103 37.38 5.71 -0.58
C THR A 103 38.88 5.45 -0.43
N GLU A 104 39.25 4.38 0.28
CA GLU A 104 40.64 4.00 0.53
C GLU A 104 40.77 2.47 0.57
N GLN A 105 41.87 1.95 0.00
CA GLN A 105 42.18 0.52 0.03
C GLN A 105 42.77 0.07 1.38
N GLY A 106 43.58 0.91 2.05
CA GLY A 106 44.31 0.53 3.27
C GLY A 106 45.50 -0.40 3.03
N ASP A 107 46.13 -0.89 4.10
CA ASP A 107 47.30 -1.78 4.01
C ASP A 107 46.88 -3.24 3.71
N CYS A 108 47.04 -3.64 2.45
CA CYS A 108 46.80 -5.00 1.98
C CYS A 108 48.08 -5.84 1.81
N SER A 109 49.23 -5.40 2.32
CA SER A 109 50.55 -6.05 2.11
C SER A 109 50.62 -7.53 2.49
N LYS A 110 49.72 -8.00 3.38
CA LYS A 110 49.59 -9.41 3.76
C LYS A 110 49.15 -10.32 2.61
N PHE A 111 48.49 -9.79 1.57
CA PHE A 111 47.95 -10.58 0.45
C PHE A 111 48.92 -10.53 -0.75
N LYS A 112 49.68 -11.62 -0.95
CA LYS A 112 50.70 -11.71 -2.02
C LYS A 112 50.16 -12.11 -3.40
N GLY A 113 48.91 -12.59 -3.47
CA GLY A 113 48.26 -13.03 -4.70
C GLY A 113 47.11 -12.10 -5.08
N ASN A 114 45.87 -12.57 -4.97
CA ASN A 114 44.70 -11.71 -5.13
C ASN A 114 44.66 -10.66 -4.02
N VAL A 115 44.80 -9.39 -4.39
CA VAL A 115 44.73 -8.25 -3.47
C VAL A 115 43.26 -7.85 -3.27
N PRO A 116 42.75 -7.80 -2.03
CA PRO A 116 41.40 -7.34 -1.76
C PRO A 116 41.16 -5.89 -2.21
N HIS A 117 39.92 -5.58 -2.57
CA HIS A 117 39.47 -4.22 -2.86
C HIS A 117 39.71 -3.24 -1.70
N SER A 118 39.56 -3.71 -0.45
CA SER A 118 39.96 -2.93 0.73
C SER A 118 40.29 -3.83 1.92
N CYS A 119 41.41 -3.52 2.60
CA CYS A 119 41.87 -4.17 3.82
C CYS A 119 41.75 -3.27 5.05
N LYS A 120 41.16 -2.07 4.88
CA LYS A 120 40.95 -1.14 5.98
C LYS A 120 40.01 -1.74 7.02
N LYS A 121 40.38 -1.62 8.30
CA LYS A 121 39.59 -2.12 9.44
C LYS A 121 38.24 -1.40 9.56
N ASP A 122 38.18 -0.16 9.09
CA ASP A 122 37.03 0.72 9.15
C ASP A 122 36.77 1.42 7.80
N PRO A 123 36.36 0.66 6.78
CA PRO A 123 36.21 1.17 5.42
C PRO A 123 35.11 2.24 5.35
N THR A 124 35.31 3.22 4.49
CA THR A 124 34.28 4.21 4.14
C THR A 124 33.88 4.03 2.69
N VAL A 125 32.60 3.77 2.46
CA VAL A 125 32.01 3.49 1.14
C VAL A 125 31.18 4.68 0.68
N VAL A 126 31.30 4.97 -0.60
CA VAL A 126 30.49 5.94 -1.34
C VAL A 126 29.79 5.23 -2.50
N ASP A 127 28.66 5.78 -2.91
CA ASP A 127 27.92 5.32 -4.10
C ASP A 127 28.66 5.70 -5.38
N LEU A 128 28.47 4.91 -6.45
CA LEU A 128 29.03 5.24 -7.75
C LEU A 128 28.26 6.38 -8.43
N LEU A 129 28.89 7.05 -9.40
CA LEU A 129 28.26 8.16 -10.13
C LEU A 129 27.26 7.66 -11.19
N PRO A 130 26.25 8.47 -11.57
CA PRO A 130 25.39 8.18 -12.71
C PRO A 130 26.22 7.96 -14.00
N GLY A 131 25.84 6.97 -14.81
CA GLY A 131 26.56 6.61 -16.04
C GLY A 131 27.64 5.52 -15.89
N THR A 132 27.79 4.95 -14.69
CA THR A 132 28.64 3.77 -14.43
C THR A 132 28.32 2.62 -15.40
N PRO A 133 29.28 1.82 -15.88
CA PRO A 133 29.02 0.67 -16.76
C PRO A 133 28.09 -0.40 -16.14
N TYR A 134 27.24 -1.04 -16.96
CA TYR A 134 26.21 -1.99 -16.49
C TYR A 134 26.76 -3.16 -15.65
N ASN A 135 27.97 -3.64 -15.96
CA ASN A 135 28.65 -4.71 -15.22
C ASN A 135 29.10 -4.33 -13.80
N GLN A 136 29.04 -3.05 -13.44
CA GLN A 136 29.37 -2.53 -12.12
C GLN A 136 28.14 -2.03 -11.36
N GLN A 137 26.95 -2.11 -11.97
CA GLN A 137 25.70 -1.64 -11.39
C GLN A 137 24.94 -2.74 -10.65
N ILE A 138 24.15 -2.33 -9.67
CA ILE A 138 23.10 -3.14 -9.03
C ILE A 138 21.80 -2.31 -8.97
N ALA A 139 20.66 -2.96 -8.78
CA ALA A 139 19.38 -2.29 -8.59
C ALA A 139 19.46 -1.22 -7.49
N ASN A 140 18.91 -0.04 -7.76
CA ASN A 140 18.91 1.13 -6.88
C ASN A 140 20.30 1.73 -6.56
N CYS A 141 21.36 1.40 -7.31
CA CYS A 141 22.65 2.07 -7.16
C CYS A 141 22.81 3.31 -8.03
N CYS A 142 23.97 3.93 -7.83
CA CYS A 142 24.72 4.72 -8.78
C CYS A 142 24.16 6.11 -9.03
N LYS A 143 23.74 6.77 -7.95
CA LYS A 143 23.15 8.11 -7.94
C LYS A 143 24.13 9.14 -7.36
N GLY A 144 25.41 8.82 -7.25
CA GLY A 144 26.40 9.66 -6.59
C GLY A 144 26.08 9.94 -5.13
N GLY A 145 25.34 9.03 -4.48
CA GLY A 145 24.99 9.11 -3.07
C GLY A 145 23.81 10.04 -2.78
N VAL A 146 23.15 10.59 -3.81
CA VAL A 146 21.91 11.36 -3.64
C VAL A 146 20.79 10.40 -3.25
N LEU A 147 20.06 10.74 -2.18
CA LEU A 147 18.99 9.91 -1.63
C LEU A 147 17.76 10.76 -1.35
N SER A 148 16.68 10.58 -2.11
CA SER A 148 15.47 11.40 -1.96
C SER A 148 14.76 11.13 -0.63
N SER A 149 13.81 12.01 -0.30
CA SER A 149 12.89 11.79 0.81
C SER A 149 11.71 10.92 0.37
N TRP A 150 11.07 10.25 1.33
CA TRP A 150 10.05 9.23 1.04
C TRP A 150 8.81 9.77 0.34
N VAL A 151 8.39 11.01 0.62
CA VAL A 151 7.13 11.55 0.10
C VAL A 151 7.22 12.03 -1.36
N PRO A 152 8.21 12.87 -1.75
CA PRO A 152 8.35 13.31 -3.13
C PRO A 152 8.66 12.15 -4.08
N ASP A 153 9.56 11.25 -3.67
CA ASP A 153 9.99 10.14 -4.51
C ASP A 153 10.41 8.92 -3.66
N PRO A 154 9.51 7.97 -3.39
CA PRO A 154 9.85 6.76 -2.64
C PRO A 154 10.76 5.80 -3.44
N THR A 155 10.83 5.93 -4.77
CA THR A 155 11.66 5.06 -5.61
C THR A 155 13.13 5.44 -5.53
N ASN A 156 13.41 6.74 -5.43
CA ASN A 156 14.76 7.26 -5.24
C ASN A 156 15.18 7.38 -3.78
N ALA A 157 14.31 7.04 -2.83
CA ALA A 157 14.59 7.02 -1.40
C ALA A 157 15.35 5.76 -0.95
N VAL A 158 15.80 4.94 -1.91
CA VAL A 158 16.57 3.72 -1.69
C VAL A 158 17.87 3.79 -2.48
N ALA A 159 18.98 3.45 -1.81
CA ALA A 159 20.28 3.20 -2.40
C ALA A 159 20.77 1.81 -2.03
N ALA A 160 21.51 1.14 -2.90
CA ALA A 160 22.07 -0.18 -2.60
C ALA A 160 23.42 -0.44 -3.27
N PHE A 161 24.26 -1.25 -2.61
CA PHE A 161 25.50 -1.77 -3.15
C PHE A 161 25.71 -3.21 -2.70
N GLN A 162 26.47 -3.99 -3.47
CA GLN A 162 26.85 -5.35 -3.13
C GLN A 162 28.30 -5.38 -2.66
N VAL A 163 28.59 -6.21 -1.67
CA VAL A 163 29.92 -6.40 -1.08
C VAL A 163 30.22 -7.89 -0.92
N ALA A 164 31.39 -8.31 -1.38
CA ALA A 164 31.96 -9.62 -1.10
C ALA A 164 32.98 -9.48 0.03
N VAL A 165 32.70 -10.12 1.16
CA VAL A 165 33.49 -10.01 2.40
C VAL A 165 34.29 -11.30 2.60
N GLY A 166 35.60 -11.17 2.82
CA GLY A 166 36.53 -12.24 3.11
C GLY A 166 37.05 -12.22 4.54
N ASN A 167 37.76 -13.27 4.94
CA ASN A 167 38.21 -13.52 6.32
C ASN A 167 37.08 -13.37 7.37
N ALA A 168 35.86 -13.74 6.97
CA ALA A 168 34.67 -13.67 7.81
C ALA A 168 34.15 -15.08 8.15
N GLY A 169 33.21 -15.16 9.10
CA GLY A 169 32.54 -16.43 9.38
C GLY A 169 31.71 -16.89 8.19
N THR A 170 31.76 -18.20 7.89
CA THR A 170 31.10 -18.83 6.73
C THR A 170 29.76 -19.51 7.08
N THR A 171 29.27 -19.28 8.30
CA THR A 171 27.99 -19.81 8.78
C THR A 171 27.30 -18.82 9.71
N ASN A 172 25.98 -19.00 9.90
CA ASN A 172 25.15 -18.15 10.75
C ASN A 172 25.64 -18.03 12.22
N ARG A 173 26.44 -18.99 12.70
CA ARG A 173 26.99 -18.99 14.07
C ARG A 173 28.37 -18.34 14.18
N THR A 174 29.13 -18.34 13.09
CA THR A 174 30.52 -17.87 13.08
C THR A 174 30.64 -16.43 12.60
N VAL A 175 29.70 -15.97 11.76
CA VAL A 175 29.68 -14.60 11.25
C VAL A 175 29.44 -13.59 12.37
N LYS A 176 30.22 -12.50 12.39
CA LYS A 176 30.10 -11.42 13.37
C LYS A 176 29.57 -10.16 12.71
N LEU A 177 28.74 -9.41 13.44
CA LEU A 177 28.17 -8.16 12.95
C LEU A 177 29.24 -7.05 12.97
N PRO A 178 29.32 -6.21 11.92
CA PRO A 178 30.09 -4.99 11.95
C PRO A 178 29.61 -4.05 13.06
N LYS A 179 30.52 -3.20 13.54
CA LYS A 179 30.30 -2.28 14.66
C LYS A 179 30.48 -0.83 14.20
N ASN A 180 30.03 0.12 15.01
CA ASN A 180 30.31 1.55 14.85
C ASN A 180 29.94 2.11 13.46
N PHE A 181 28.71 1.85 13.01
CA PHE A 181 28.20 2.45 11.79
C PHE A 181 28.15 3.97 11.93
N THR A 182 28.66 4.68 10.93
CA THR A 182 28.65 6.14 10.84
C THR A 182 28.17 6.51 9.45
N LEU A 183 26.98 7.11 9.36
CA LEU A 183 26.46 7.68 8.14
C LEU A 183 26.80 9.17 8.11
N LYS A 184 27.62 9.58 7.14
CA LYS A 184 27.85 11.01 6.88
C LYS A 184 27.02 11.42 5.67
N ALA A 185 26.29 12.52 5.83
CA ALA A 185 25.64 13.25 4.77
C ALA A 185 26.25 14.66 4.71
N PRO A 186 25.89 15.52 3.74
CA PRO A 186 26.30 16.91 3.76
C PRO A 186 25.79 17.60 5.04
N GLY A 187 26.73 17.89 5.96
CA GLY A 187 26.45 18.40 7.31
C GLY A 187 26.56 17.32 8.42
N PRO A 188 26.92 17.71 9.66
CA PRO A 188 26.78 16.81 10.81
C PRO A 188 25.28 16.54 11.06
N GLY A 189 24.90 15.41 11.68
CA GLY A 189 23.52 15.24 12.13
C GLY A 189 23.00 13.83 12.32
N TYR A 190 23.52 12.86 11.56
CA TYR A 190 23.07 11.47 11.69
C TYR A 190 23.88 10.71 12.74
N THR A 191 23.16 10.03 13.63
CA THR A 191 23.74 9.09 14.61
C THR A 191 23.13 7.72 14.37
N CYS A 192 23.97 6.69 14.21
CA CYS A 192 23.53 5.32 13.96
C CYS A 192 23.62 4.46 15.22
N GLY A 193 22.59 3.64 15.44
CA GLY A 193 22.59 2.62 16.49
C GLY A 193 23.44 1.39 16.15
N PRO A 194 23.55 0.41 17.06
CA PRO A 194 24.23 -0.85 16.80
C PRO A 194 23.45 -1.72 15.81
N ALA A 195 24.17 -2.54 15.04
CA ALA A 195 23.55 -3.52 14.15
C ALA A 195 22.83 -4.63 14.92
N LYS A 196 21.61 -4.96 14.50
CA LYS A 196 20.77 -5.98 15.12
C LYS A 196 20.37 -7.04 14.10
N ILE A 197 20.39 -8.32 14.48
CA ILE A 197 19.88 -9.40 13.65
C ILE A 197 18.36 -9.30 13.60
N VAL A 198 17.80 -9.31 12.40
CA VAL A 198 16.35 -9.26 12.17
C VAL A 198 15.92 -10.45 11.30
N ARG A 199 14.60 -10.58 11.09
CA ARG A 199 14.05 -11.60 10.20
C ARG A 199 14.66 -11.45 8.80
N PRO A 200 15.10 -12.56 8.14
CA PRO A 200 15.69 -12.48 6.81
C PRO A 200 14.77 -11.81 5.78
N THR A 201 15.35 -10.92 4.98
CA THR A 201 14.67 -10.21 3.90
C THR A 201 14.27 -11.18 2.80
N LYS A 202 13.05 -11.02 2.28
CA LYS A 202 12.53 -11.74 1.12
C LYS A 202 12.59 -10.84 -0.11
N PHE A 203 13.21 -11.31 -1.18
CA PHE A 203 13.32 -10.62 -2.46
C PHE A 203 12.45 -11.34 -3.49
N THR A 204 11.53 -10.60 -4.10
CA THR A 204 10.79 -11.09 -5.25
C THR A 204 11.67 -10.91 -6.49
N THR A 205 11.84 -11.97 -7.26
CA THR A 205 12.54 -11.96 -8.54
C THR A 205 11.85 -11.05 -9.56
N PRO A 206 12.58 -10.51 -10.56
CA PRO A 206 12.02 -9.55 -11.53
C PRO A 206 10.79 -10.05 -12.29
N ASP A 207 10.70 -11.37 -12.51
CA ASP A 207 9.56 -12.02 -13.17
C ASP A 207 8.31 -12.15 -12.26
N LYS A 208 8.42 -11.71 -10.99
CA LYS A 208 7.40 -11.76 -9.93
C LYS A 208 6.94 -13.16 -9.53
N ARG A 209 7.65 -14.21 -9.94
CA ARG A 209 7.22 -15.61 -9.77
C ARG A 209 7.90 -16.30 -8.61
N ARG A 210 9.14 -15.92 -8.31
CA ARG A 210 9.93 -16.52 -7.23
C ARG A 210 10.23 -15.51 -6.15
N VAL A 211 10.09 -15.93 -4.90
CA VAL A 211 10.62 -15.19 -3.76
C VAL A 211 11.85 -15.93 -3.23
N ILE A 212 13.01 -15.29 -3.30
CA ILE A 212 14.25 -15.74 -2.65
C ILE A 212 14.37 -15.05 -1.29
N GLN A 213 15.09 -15.64 -0.35
CA GLN A 213 15.31 -15.05 0.96
C GLN A 213 16.81 -14.92 1.24
N ALA A 214 17.21 -13.85 1.93
CA ALA A 214 18.53 -13.74 2.51
C ALA A 214 18.76 -14.89 3.51
N LEU A 215 20.01 -15.31 3.67
CA LEU A 215 20.40 -16.28 4.69
C LEU A 215 20.36 -15.65 6.10
N MET A 216 20.74 -14.37 6.19
CA MET A 216 20.63 -13.53 7.38
C MET A 216 20.44 -12.07 6.96
N THR A 217 19.73 -11.31 7.79
CA THR A 217 19.60 -9.86 7.63
C THR A 217 19.98 -9.15 8.91
N TRP A 218 20.81 -8.13 8.80
CA TRP A 218 21.10 -7.20 9.88
C TRP A 218 20.50 -5.84 9.59
N ASN A 219 20.10 -5.15 10.65
CA ASN A 219 19.46 -3.86 10.57
C ASN A 219 20.18 -2.83 11.44
N VAL A 220 20.46 -1.67 10.87
CA VAL A 220 21.05 -0.51 11.55
C VAL A 220 20.13 0.68 11.30
N VAL A 221 19.74 1.37 12.36
CA VAL A 221 18.88 2.56 12.28
C VAL A 221 19.72 3.79 12.60
N CYS A 222 19.69 4.77 11.70
CA CYS A 222 20.31 6.06 11.85
C CYS A 222 19.23 7.13 11.97
N THR A 223 19.31 7.95 13.02
CA THR A 223 18.38 9.05 13.28
C THR A 223 19.09 10.38 13.11
N TYR A 224 18.34 11.39 12.67
CA TYR A 224 18.86 12.74 12.48
C TYR A 224 18.57 13.60 13.71
N SER A 225 19.60 14.21 14.29
CA SER A 225 19.48 15.11 15.42
C SER A 225 19.67 16.56 14.98
N GLN A 226 18.61 17.37 15.09
CA GLN A 226 18.68 18.82 14.82
C GLN A 226 19.67 19.54 15.76
N PHE A 227 19.90 19.01 16.98
CA PHE A 227 20.86 19.60 17.92
C PHE A 227 22.32 19.39 17.51
N LEU A 228 22.62 18.26 16.85
CA LEU A 228 23.96 17.96 16.33
C LEU A 228 24.16 18.54 14.92
N ALA A 229 23.07 18.75 14.18
CA ALA A 229 23.07 19.16 12.80
C ALA A 229 23.04 20.67 12.61
N GLN A 230 24.23 21.26 12.55
CA GLN A 230 24.51 22.66 12.20
C GLN A 230 23.97 23.74 13.17
N LYS A 231 24.88 24.62 13.60
CA LYS A 231 24.56 25.77 14.47
C LYS A 231 23.91 26.96 13.73
N ALA A 232 23.95 27.00 12.40
CA ALA A 232 23.47 28.12 11.59
C ALA A 232 22.39 27.65 10.58
N PRO A 233 21.26 28.37 10.44
CA PRO A 233 20.21 28.01 9.49
C PRO A 233 20.67 28.22 8.04
N ILE A 234 20.06 27.50 7.10
CA ILE A 234 20.41 27.56 5.67
C ILE A 234 19.44 28.40 4.82
N CYS A 235 18.32 28.82 5.39
CA CYS A 235 17.29 29.58 4.69
C CYS A 235 16.59 30.62 5.57
N CYS A 236 16.05 31.65 4.91
CA CYS A 236 15.20 32.66 5.54
C CYS A 236 13.94 32.92 4.72
N VAL A 237 12.94 33.54 5.34
CA VAL A 237 11.67 33.89 4.70
C VAL A 237 11.49 35.41 4.64
N SER A 238 10.99 35.92 3.53
CA SER A 238 10.51 37.31 3.39
C SER A 238 9.03 37.32 3.04
N LEU A 239 8.29 38.32 3.54
CA LEU A 239 6.83 38.37 3.44
C LEU A 239 6.37 39.69 2.82
N SER A 240 5.41 39.65 1.89
CA SER A 240 4.81 40.85 1.30
C SER A 240 3.33 40.66 0.94
N SER A 241 2.60 41.76 0.76
CA SER A 241 1.17 41.74 0.41
C SER A 241 0.76 42.90 -0.51
N PHE A 242 -0.33 42.71 -1.24
CA PHE A 242 -0.94 43.64 -2.20
C PHE A 242 -1.37 45.02 -1.67
N TYR A 243 -1.44 45.23 -0.35
CA TYR A 243 -1.83 46.53 0.26
C TYR A 243 -0.69 47.21 1.03
N ASN A 244 0.50 46.62 1.10
CA ASN A 244 1.64 47.22 1.80
C ASN A 244 2.87 47.25 0.89
N ASN A 245 3.32 48.46 0.54
CA ASN A 245 4.52 48.67 -0.26
C ASN A 245 5.82 48.30 0.49
N THR A 246 5.74 48.05 1.80
CA THR A 246 6.89 47.58 2.59
C THR A 246 6.96 46.04 2.56
N ASN A 247 7.90 45.52 1.78
CA ASN A 247 8.35 44.13 1.88
C ASN A 247 8.98 43.94 3.28
N VAL A 248 8.55 42.93 4.03
CA VAL A 248 9.18 42.51 5.28
C VAL A 248 10.35 41.60 4.90
N PRO A 249 11.60 42.11 4.90
CA PRO A 249 12.73 41.33 4.43
C PRO A 249 13.06 40.22 5.44
N CYS A 250 13.91 39.28 5.00
CA CYS A 250 14.54 38.35 5.94
C CYS A 250 15.25 39.11 7.07
N PRO A 251 15.22 38.60 8.32
CA PRO A 251 15.98 39.18 9.40
C PRO A 251 17.46 39.34 9.04
N THR A 252 18.04 40.49 9.40
CA THR A 252 19.47 40.75 9.22
C THR A 252 20.29 39.71 9.95
N CYS A 253 21.32 39.18 9.28
CA CYS A 253 22.21 38.16 9.81
C CYS A 253 21.52 36.86 10.25
N ALA A 254 20.37 36.52 9.68
CA ALA A 254 19.63 35.28 9.98
C ALA A 254 20.49 34.01 9.91
N CYS A 255 21.40 33.91 8.93
CA CYS A 255 22.29 32.76 8.76
C CYS A 255 23.72 33.02 9.28
N GLY A 256 23.88 34.04 10.13
CA GLY A 256 25.13 34.40 10.80
C GLY A 256 25.96 35.43 10.04
N CYS A 257 26.32 36.52 10.74
CA CYS A 257 27.34 37.49 10.30
C CYS A 257 28.57 37.40 11.22
N HIS A 258 29.75 37.75 10.73
CA HIS A 258 30.90 38.00 11.60
C HIS A 258 31.08 39.50 11.81
N SER A 259 31.25 39.89 13.07
CA SER A 259 31.71 41.22 13.45
C SER A 259 33.21 41.32 13.21
N ASN A 260 33.61 42.20 12.29
CA ASN A 260 34.98 42.67 12.05
C ASN A 260 35.98 41.69 11.42
N SER A 261 35.94 41.55 10.09
CA SER A 261 37.13 41.55 9.22
C SER A 261 36.69 41.54 7.76
N SER A 262 37.02 42.61 7.04
CA SER A 262 36.73 42.87 5.62
C SER A 262 37.51 41.95 4.65
N GLN A 263 37.90 40.74 5.08
CA GLN A 263 38.61 39.74 4.27
C GLN A 263 38.22 38.29 4.61
N SER A 264 36.97 38.01 4.96
CA SER A 264 36.50 36.61 5.02
C SER A 264 35.74 36.26 3.73
N GLY A 265 36.32 35.40 2.89
CA GLY A 265 35.76 34.94 1.60
C GLY A 265 34.49 34.08 1.71
N ARG A 266 33.52 34.50 2.51
CA ARG A 266 32.23 33.82 2.76
C ARG A 266 31.07 34.34 1.92
N CYS A 267 31.14 35.59 1.43
CA CYS A 267 30.17 36.08 0.46
C CYS A 267 30.81 36.88 -0.67
N VAL A 268 30.13 36.96 -1.81
CA VAL A 268 30.58 37.71 -2.99
C VAL A 268 29.52 38.73 -3.40
N SER A 269 29.93 39.98 -3.57
CA SER A 269 29.05 41.04 -4.09
C SER A 269 28.72 40.80 -5.58
N PRO A 270 27.45 41.00 -6.00
CA PRO A 270 27.09 40.86 -7.42
C PRO A 270 27.85 41.90 -8.28
N GLY A 271 28.53 41.44 -9.33
CA GLY A 271 29.22 42.30 -10.30
C GLY A 271 30.74 42.46 -10.12
N THR A 272 31.39 41.68 -9.25
CA THR A 272 32.86 41.73 -9.12
C THR A 272 33.56 40.96 -10.25
N THR A 273 34.62 41.55 -10.81
CA THR A 273 35.40 41.02 -11.95
C THR A 273 36.19 39.74 -11.64
N HIS A 274 36.30 39.36 -10.36
CA HIS A 274 37.04 38.19 -9.87
C HIS A 274 36.15 36.98 -9.50
N LEU A 275 34.86 36.98 -9.89
CA LEU A 275 33.90 35.92 -9.53
C LEU A 275 34.40 34.52 -9.96
N ALA A 276 34.96 34.40 -11.16
CA ALA A 276 35.46 33.13 -11.69
C ALA A 276 36.68 32.59 -10.91
N SER A 277 37.62 33.45 -10.50
CA SER A 277 38.83 33.03 -9.76
C SER A 277 38.56 32.60 -8.32
N VAL A 278 37.49 33.11 -7.68
CA VAL A 278 37.11 32.76 -6.30
C VAL A 278 36.29 31.46 -6.23
N ILE A 279 35.60 31.10 -7.32
CA ILE A 279 34.89 29.82 -7.45
C ILE A 279 35.88 28.65 -7.56
N SER A 280 37.07 28.87 -8.16
CA SER A 280 38.10 27.84 -8.41
C SER A 280 39.16 27.69 -7.30
N GLY A 281 39.06 28.43 -6.19
CA GLY A 281 40.11 28.51 -5.17
C GLY A 281 40.17 27.34 -4.16
N SER A 282 41.22 26.51 -4.29
CA SER A 282 41.97 25.76 -3.27
C SER A 282 41.28 24.70 -2.38
N GLY A 283 41.34 23.45 -2.85
CA GLY A 283 42.07 22.35 -2.18
C GLY A 283 41.97 22.23 -0.65
N ASN A 284 40.78 22.00 -0.11
CA ASN A 284 40.52 21.19 1.09
C ASN A 284 39.01 20.97 1.18
N ASN A 285 38.56 19.78 1.58
CA ASN A 285 37.17 19.27 1.59
C ASN A 285 36.17 20.07 2.46
N ASN A 286 36.07 21.39 2.31
CA ASN A 286 35.10 22.23 2.99
C ASN A 286 33.99 22.63 2.02
N PHE A 287 32.90 21.86 2.03
CA PHE A 287 31.61 22.13 1.39
C PHE A 287 30.87 23.35 1.97
N SER A 288 31.59 24.38 2.42
CA SER A 288 30.98 25.60 2.97
C SER A 288 30.34 26.42 1.83
N PRO A 289 29.06 26.82 1.97
CA PRO A 289 28.37 27.60 0.94
C PRO A 289 29.06 28.95 0.75
N LEU A 290 29.32 29.34 -0.50
CA LEU A 290 29.77 30.68 -0.86
C LEU A 290 28.54 31.46 -1.32
N VAL A 291 28.10 32.44 -0.55
CA VAL A 291 26.81 33.10 -0.78
C VAL A 291 26.95 34.47 -1.43
N GLN A 292 25.91 34.97 -2.07
CA GLN A 292 25.83 36.38 -2.44
C GLN A 292 25.75 37.24 -1.18
N CYS A 293 26.50 38.34 -1.14
CA CYS A 293 26.43 39.26 0.00
C CYS A 293 25.04 39.90 0.06
N THR A 294 24.25 39.48 1.04
CA THR A 294 22.93 40.03 1.36
C THR A 294 22.87 40.39 2.85
N ARG A 295 21.87 41.20 3.24
CA ARG A 295 21.68 41.55 4.65
C ARG A 295 21.40 40.34 5.56
N HIS A 296 20.85 39.25 5.02
CA HIS A 296 20.48 38.05 5.77
C HIS A 296 21.56 36.94 5.74
N MET A 297 22.49 36.99 4.78
CA MET A 297 23.61 36.05 4.61
C MET A 297 23.19 34.57 4.44
N CYS A 298 21.93 34.32 4.04
CA CYS A 298 21.40 32.96 3.88
C CYS A 298 21.63 32.42 2.47
N PRO A 299 22.06 31.14 2.33
CA PRO A 299 22.16 30.46 1.03
C PRO A 299 20.86 30.45 0.23
N THR A 300 19.70 30.32 0.89
CA THR A 300 18.39 30.30 0.22
C THR A 300 17.43 31.29 0.85
N GLN A 301 16.59 31.92 0.04
CA GLN A 301 15.49 32.76 0.50
C GLN A 301 14.16 32.25 -0.07
N VAL A 302 13.13 32.22 0.77
CA VAL A 302 11.75 31.94 0.38
C VAL A 302 10.94 33.22 0.52
N HIS A 303 10.51 33.80 -0.58
CA HIS A 303 9.64 34.97 -0.60
C HIS A 303 8.17 34.55 -0.75
N TRP A 304 7.35 34.91 0.23
CA TRP A 304 5.91 34.66 0.25
C TRP A 304 5.15 35.96 0.01
N HIS A 305 4.53 36.07 -1.16
CA HIS A 305 3.82 37.27 -1.58
C HIS A 305 2.33 37.01 -1.75
N VAL A 306 1.48 37.70 -0.99
CA VAL A 306 0.02 37.64 -1.18
C VAL A 306 -0.35 38.56 -2.34
N LYS A 307 -0.63 37.98 -3.51
CA LYS A 307 -0.94 38.72 -4.76
C LYS A 307 -2.35 39.30 -4.76
N LEU A 308 -3.32 38.51 -4.29
CA LEU A 308 -4.73 38.86 -4.41
C LEU A 308 -5.55 38.28 -3.27
N ASN A 309 -6.52 39.05 -2.81
CA ASN A 309 -7.53 38.66 -1.84
C ASN A 309 -8.93 38.77 -2.46
N SER A 310 -9.49 37.67 -2.94
CA SER A 310 -10.86 37.62 -3.49
C SER A 310 -11.88 37.16 -2.45
N LYS A 311 -13.18 37.30 -2.74
CA LYS A 311 -14.25 36.81 -1.84
C LYS A 311 -14.13 35.31 -1.53
N MET A 312 -13.70 34.49 -2.50
CA MET A 312 -13.63 33.03 -2.34
C MET A 312 -12.21 32.47 -2.13
N TYR A 313 -11.15 33.19 -2.53
CA TYR A 313 -9.79 32.65 -2.55
C TYR A 313 -8.73 33.69 -2.17
N TRP A 314 -7.62 33.21 -1.60
CA TRP A 314 -6.34 33.92 -1.53
C TRP A 314 -5.42 33.40 -2.62
N ARG A 315 -4.81 34.30 -3.39
CA ARG A 315 -3.75 33.95 -4.36
C ARG A 315 -2.41 34.38 -3.79
N VAL A 316 -1.53 33.41 -3.59
CA VAL A 316 -0.18 33.61 -3.05
C VAL A 316 0.83 33.22 -4.11
N LYS A 317 1.88 34.02 -4.28
CA LYS A 317 3.07 33.67 -5.07
C LYS A 317 4.21 33.35 -4.12
N VAL A 318 4.78 32.16 -4.29
CA VAL A 318 5.98 31.73 -3.58
C VAL A 318 7.15 31.77 -4.56
N THR A 319 8.24 32.41 -4.16
CA THR A 319 9.48 32.47 -4.94
C THR A 319 10.63 31.95 -4.08
N ILE A 320 11.33 30.94 -4.54
CA ILE A 320 12.50 30.38 -3.86
C ILE A 320 13.73 30.83 -4.66
N THR A 321 14.65 31.53 -3.99
CA THR A 321 15.86 32.08 -4.60
C THR A 321 17.09 31.46 -3.96
N ASN A 322 17.99 30.96 -4.78
CA ASN A 322 19.29 30.45 -4.37
C ASN A 322 20.34 31.56 -4.50
N PHE A 323 20.97 31.87 -3.39
CA PHE A 323 22.06 32.82 -3.26
C PHE A 323 23.43 32.14 -3.15
N ASN A 324 23.51 30.81 -3.25
CA ASN A 324 24.77 30.06 -3.23
C ASN A 324 25.39 30.00 -4.64
N TYR A 325 26.67 30.39 -4.76
CA TYR A 325 27.44 30.35 -6.01
C TYR A 325 28.13 29.01 -6.27
N ARG A 326 28.20 28.13 -5.28
CA ARG A 326 28.92 26.84 -5.37
C ARG A 326 28.01 25.63 -5.54
N MET A 327 26.71 25.79 -5.35
CA MET A 327 25.78 24.67 -5.27
C MET A 327 24.48 24.97 -6.01
N ASN A 328 24.11 24.03 -6.88
CA ASN A 328 22.74 23.87 -7.35
C ASN A 328 21.99 22.98 -6.36
N TYR A 329 20.70 23.25 -6.14
CA TYR A 329 19.84 22.33 -5.40
C TYR A 329 19.03 21.51 -6.39
N SER A 330 19.46 20.26 -6.61
CA SER A 330 18.66 19.22 -7.28
C SER A 330 17.69 18.59 -6.28
N ASP A 331 16.49 18.21 -6.73
CA ASP A 331 15.46 17.56 -5.89
C ASP A 331 15.06 18.38 -4.65
N TRP A 332 15.15 19.71 -4.76
CA TRP A 332 14.78 20.63 -3.70
C TRP A 332 13.32 20.44 -3.28
N ASN A 333 13.04 20.64 -1.99
CA ASN A 333 11.68 20.61 -1.48
C ASN A 333 11.44 21.71 -0.44
N LEU A 334 10.17 22.09 -0.33
CA LEU A 334 9.67 23.12 0.57
C LEU A 334 8.51 22.54 1.37
N VAL A 335 8.63 22.47 2.69
CA VAL A 335 7.51 22.12 3.57
C VAL A 335 6.93 23.40 4.14
N VAL A 336 5.63 23.59 4.00
CA VAL A 336 4.92 24.78 4.47
C VAL A 336 3.83 24.35 5.44
N GLN A 337 3.88 24.90 6.66
CA GLN A 337 2.79 24.80 7.61
C GLN A 337 1.86 26.00 7.45
N HIS A 338 0.63 25.75 7.02
CA HIS A 338 -0.40 26.76 6.82
C HIS A 338 -1.78 26.19 7.18
N PRO A 339 -2.61 26.90 7.98
CA PRO A 339 -3.90 26.41 8.45
C PRO A 339 -4.92 26.08 7.34
N ASN A 340 -4.76 26.68 6.15
CA ASN A 340 -5.65 26.46 5.01
C ASN A 340 -5.15 25.42 3.99
N PHE A 341 -4.07 24.69 4.27
CA PHE A 341 -3.76 23.52 3.45
C PHE A 341 -4.86 22.47 3.68
N ASN A 342 -5.61 22.20 2.63
CA ASN A 342 -6.70 21.24 2.63
C ASN A 342 -6.87 20.68 1.22
N ASN A 343 -7.78 19.72 1.04
CA ASN A 343 -8.00 19.05 -0.24
C ASN A 343 -8.58 19.96 -1.34
N ARG A 344 -8.81 21.26 -1.07
CA ARG A 344 -9.28 22.27 -2.01
C ARG A 344 -8.18 23.27 -2.41
N THR A 345 -7.00 23.19 -1.82
CA THR A 345 -5.85 24.02 -2.18
C THR A 345 -5.36 23.63 -3.57
N GLN A 346 -5.12 24.61 -4.44
CA GLN A 346 -4.51 24.39 -5.75
C GLN A 346 -3.11 25.01 -5.76
N VAL A 347 -2.13 24.31 -6.34
CA VAL A 347 -0.76 24.79 -6.50
C VAL A 347 -0.41 24.72 -7.98
N PHE A 348 0.11 25.81 -8.52
CA PHE A 348 0.54 25.97 -9.90
C PHE A 348 2.07 26.19 -9.92
N GLY A 349 2.77 25.53 -10.83
CA GLY A 349 4.22 25.69 -11.01
C GLY A 349 5.09 24.74 -10.20
N PHE A 350 4.59 24.18 -9.08
CA PHE A 350 5.26 23.11 -8.30
C PHE A 350 4.36 21.88 -8.17
N ASN A 351 4.98 20.73 -7.93
CA ASN A 351 4.28 19.56 -7.40
C ASN A 351 3.98 19.76 -5.91
N TYR A 352 2.90 19.17 -5.39
CA TYR A 352 2.62 19.22 -3.96
C TYR A 352 1.90 17.99 -3.43
N LYS A 353 2.04 17.74 -2.13
CA LYS A 353 1.29 16.72 -1.38
C LYS A 353 1.02 17.20 0.04
N LEU A 354 -0.17 16.94 0.56
CA LEU A 354 -0.50 17.21 1.95
C LEU A 354 0.24 16.21 2.88
N LEU A 355 0.81 16.72 3.96
CA LEU A 355 1.43 15.93 5.02
C LEU A 355 0.48 15.85 6.21
N THR A 356 0.25 14.62 6.70
CA THR A 356 -0.53 14.36 7.91
C THR A 356 0.43 13.89 9.02
N PRO A 357 1.05 14.81 9.79
CA PRO A 357 1.97 14.46 10.87
C PRO A 357 1.23 13.75 12.03
N TYR A 358 -0.01 14.16 12.28
CA TYR A 358 -0.92 13.62 13.29
C TYR A 358 -2.28 13.35 12.64
N ALA A 359 -2.98 12.31 13.10
CA ALA A 359 -4.24 11.82 12.50
C ALA A 359 -5.41 12.82 12.49
N SER A 360 -5.21 14.08 12.91
CA SER A 360 -6.26 15.08 13.15
C SER A 360 -6.05 16.45 12.49
N LEU A 361 -4.90 16.76 11.86
CA LEU A 361 -4.66 18.09 11.25
C LEU A 361 -3.85 17.98 9.93
N ASN A 362 -4.42 18.52 8.84
CA ASN A 362 -3.80 18.60 7.50
C ASN A 362 -3.15 19.97 7.24
N ASP A 363 -2.59 20.62 8.26
CA ASP A 363 -2.07 21.99 8.17
C ASP A 363 -0.68 22.09 7.52
N MET A 364 -0.18 21.04 6.88
CA MET A 364 1.14 21.00 6.25
C MET A 364 1.08 20.45 4.82
N ALA A 365 1.89 21.04 3.94
CA ALA A 365 2.12 20.53 2.59
C ALA A 365 3.61 20.53 2.27
N ILE A 366 4.05 19.52 1.54
CA ILE A 366 5.35 19.48 0.88
C ILE A 366 5.18 19.88 -0.59
N LEU A 367 6.06 20.75 -1.08
CA LEU A 367 6.14 21.21 -2.45
C LEU A 367 7.53 20.89 -3.02
N TRP A 368 7.61 20.54 -4.31
CA TRP A 368 8.88 20.25 -4.98
C TRP A 368 8.82 20.56 -6.47
N GLY A 369 9.99 20.60 -7.12
CA GLY A 369 10.12 20.90 -8.54
C GLY A 369 9.42 19.88 -9.47
N ILE A 370 9.01 20.37 -10.64
CA ILE A 370 8.49 19.59 -11.76
C ILE A 370 9.67 19.16 -12.64
N LYS A 371 9.72 17.86 -12.94
CA LYS A 371 10.76 17.24 -13.75
C LYS A 371 10.91 17.96 -15.10
N SER A 372 12.14 18.18 -15.54
CA SER A 372 12.46 18.91 -16.78
C SER A 372 12.00 20.38 -16.86
N HIS A 373 11.41 20.97 -15.81
CA HIS A 373 10.97 22.36 -15.81
C HIS A 373 11.69 23.20 -14.75
N ASN A 374 11.54 22.85 -13.47
CA ASN A 374 12.16 23.56 -12.34
C ASN A 374 12.66 22.59 -11.26
N GLU A 375 13.06 21.39 -11.69
CA GLU A 375 13.64 20.35 -10.83
C GLU A 375 15.00 20.76 -10.22
N ILE A 376 15.73 21.64 -10.91
CA ILE A 376 17.00 22.19 -10.46
C ILE A 376 16.80 23.66 -10.09
N LEU A 377 17.10 24.00 -8.84
CA LEU A 377 17.27 25.38 -8.42
C LEU A 377 18.73 25.77 -8.61
N ASN A 378 18.99 26.48 -9.71
CA ASN A 378 20.34 26.89 -10.12
C ASN A 378 21.01 27.78 -9.08
N GLN A 379 22.34 27.82 -9.11
CA GLN A 379 23.17 28.74 -8.35
C GLN A 379 22.78 30.21 -8.57
N ALA A 380 23.28 31.08 -7.69
CA ALA A 380 23.01 32.51 -7.72
C ALA A 380 23.26 33.14 -9.10
N GLY A 381 22.27 33.89 -9.59
CA GLY A 381 22.26 34.49 -10.93
C GLY A 381 20.84 34.73 -11.45
N PRO A 382 20.67 35.12 -12.74
CA PRO A 382 19.36 35.45 -13.34
C PRO A 382 18.35 34.30 -13.27
N ASN A 383 18.85 33.06 -13.35
CA ASN A 383 18.04 31.83 -13.36
C ASN A 383 18.04 31.10 -12.01
N GLY A 384 18.55 31.73 -10.95
CA GLY A 384 18.68 31.17 -9.61
C GLY A 384 17.39 31.25 -8.77
N ASN A 385 16.22 31.36 -9.39
CA ASN A 385 14.95 31.35 -8.68
C ASN A 385 13.90 30.46 -9.36
N VAL A 386 13.00 29.91 -8.54
CA VAL A 386 11.84 29.13 -8.97
C VAL A 386 10.58 29.70 -8.31
N GLN A 387 9.44 29.63 -9.01
CA GLN A 387 8.21 30.32 -8.60
C GLN A 387 7.00 29.40 -8.71
N ALA A 388 6.06 29.56 -7.78
CA ALA A 388 4.75 28.91 -7.80
C ALA A 388 3.64 29.86 -7.36
N GLU A 389 2.42 29.55 -7.80
CA GLU A 389 1.21 30.21 -7.31
C GLU A 389 0.33 29.23 -6.54
N LEU A 390 -0.09 29.61 -5.33
CA LEU A 390 -1.00 28.84 -4.48
C LEU A 390 -2.34 29.55 -4.39
N LEU A 391 -3.42 28.78 -4.51
CA LEU A 391 -4.78 29.25 -4.37
C LEU A 391 -5.44 28.57 -3.15
N PHE A 392 -5.61 29.34 -2.08
CA PHE A 392 -6.29 28.87 -0.86
C PHE A 392 -7.76 29.27 -0.89
N ARG A 393 -8.67 28.30 -0.79
CA ARG A 393 -10.11 28.58 -0.66
C ARG A 393 -10.44 29.07 0.75
N LYS A 394 -11.25 30.12 0.86
CA LYS A 394 -11.79 30.62 2.13
C LYS A 394 -13.01 29.79 2.53
N GLU A 395 -13.01 29.26 3.76
CA GLU A 395 -14.18 28.57 4.32
C GLU A 395 -14.97 29.51 5.24
N LYS A 396 -16.30 29.44 5.18
CA LYS A 396 -17.22 30.41 5.82
C LYS A 396 -17.12 30.48 7.36
N ALA A 397 -16.48 29.50 8.03
CA ALA A 397 -16.50 29.38 9.48
C ALA A 397 -15.36 30.09 10.24
N THR A 398 -14.34 30.66 9.56
CA THR A 398 -13.10 31.07 10.25
C THR A 398 -12.49 32.42 9.86
N PHE A 399 -13.18 33.31 9.13
CA PHE A 399 -12.53 34.50 8.57
C PHE A 399 -12.96 35.84 9.18
N SER A 400 -12.09 36.39 10.04
CA SER A 400 -11.77 37.83 10.08
C SER A 400 -10.35 38.02 9.51
N SER A 401 -10.13 39.11 8.78
CA SER A 401 -8.82 39.55 8.25
C SER A 401 -7.77 39.80 9.33
N ASP A 402 -8.17 39.94 10.59
CA ASP A 402 -7.36 40.54 11.64
C ASP A 402 -6.43 39.52 12.33
N LYS A 403 -6.47 38.25 11.91
CA LYS A 403 -5.73 37.13 12.54
C LYS A 403 -4.58 36.53 11.70
N GLY A 404 -4.13 37.20 10.62
CA GLY A 404 -2.91 36.79 9.90
C GLY A 404 -2.99 35.49 9.08
N TRP A 405 -4.19 35.03 8.70
CA TRP A 405 -4.44 33.73 8.04
C TRP A 405 -3.91 33.57 6.61
N ALA A 406 -3.31 34.61 6.03
CA ALA A 406 -2.75 34.58 4.66
C ALA A 406 -1.26 34.23 4.61
N PHE A 407 -0.62 34.06 5.79
CA PHE A 407 0.81 33.80 5.93
C PHE A 407 1.08 32.44 6.56
N PRO A 408 2.20 31.79 6.22
CA PRO A 408 2.56 30.50 6.77
C PRO A 408 3.03 30.64 8.22
N ARG A 409 2.85 29.57 9.00
CA ARG A 409 3.32 29.51 10.40
C ARG A 409 4.79 29.09 10.47
N ARG A 410 5.19 28.16 9.61
CA ARG A 410 6.56 27.64 9.50
C ARG A 410 6.86 27.24 8.06
N ILE A 411 8.11 27.41 7.66
CA ILE A 411 8.63 26.96 6.37
C ILE A 411 9.92 26.18 6.61
N TYR A 412 10.07 25.05 5.92
CA TYR A 412 11.29 24.25 5.92
C TYR A 412 11.77 24.10 4.47
N PHE A 413 13.05 24.29 4.25
CA PHE A 413 13.69 24.07 2.95
C PHE A 413 14.66 22.89 3.07
N ASN A 414 14.50 21.88 2.21
CA ASN A 414 15.27 20.63 2.25
C ASN A 414 15.31 19.94 3.64
N GLY A 415 14.26 20.16 4.42
CA GLY A 415 14.10 19.64 5.78
C GLY A 415 14.62 20.52 6.91
N ASP A 416 15.35 21.60 6.61
CA ASP A 416 15.82 22.55 7.62
C ASP A 416 14.87 23.73 7.78
N ILE A 417 14.66 24.17 9.03
CA ILE A 417 13.75 25.26 9.35
C ILE A 417 14.30 26.59 8.85
N CYS A 418 13.47 27.35 8.14
CA CYS A 418 13.81 28.69 7.69
C CYS A 418 13.51 29.73 8.76
N VAL A 419 14.40 30.71 8.91
CA VAL A 419 14.19 31.84 9.81
C VAL A 419 13.10 32.74 9.24
N MET A 420 11.99 32.89 9.96
CA MET A 420 10.89 33.78 9.60
C MET A 420 10.99 35.11 10.36
N PRO A 421 10.54 36.23 9.77
CA PRO A 421 10.39 37.49 10.49
C PRO A 421 9.36 37.30 11.62
N PRO A 422 9.49 38.04 12.74
CA PRO A 422 8.54 37.97 13.83
C PRO A 422 7.12 38.28 13.33
N PRO A 423 6.09 37.57 13.82
CA PRO A 423 4.71 37.82 13.40
C PRO A 423 4.31 39.25 13.74
N ILE A 424 3.78 39.97 12.74
CA ILE A 424 3.23 41.32 12.91
C ILE A 424 1.87 41.16 13.59
N PHE A 425 1.87 40.98 14.92
CA PHE A 425 0.66 41.18 15.72
C PHE A 425 0.42 42.68 15.85
N SER A 426 -0.83 43.13 15.68
CA SER A 426 -1.19 44.50 16.03
C SER A 426 -0.86 44.73 17.51
N VAL A 427 -0.36 45.92 17.81
CA VAL A 427 0.15 46.35 19.12
C VAL A 427 -0.85 46.12 20.28
N THR A 428 -2.11 45.86 19.98
CA THR A 428 -3.22 45.62 20.92
C THR A 428 -3.15 44.29 21.70
N ASP A 429 -2.59 43.21 21.15
CA ASP A 429 -2.59 41.90 21.84
C ASP A 429 -1.41 41.73 22.82
N LEU A 430 -0.32 42.46 22.61
CA LEU A 430 0.84 42.47 23.51
C LEU A 430 0.56 43.25 24.79
N GLU A 431 -0.35 44.23 24.74
CA GLU A 431 -0.87 44.94 25.92
C GLU A 431 -1.83 44.08 26.73
N LEU A 432 -2.64 43.23 26.09
CA LEU A 432 -3.53 42.29 26.78
C LEU A 432 -2.73 41.17 27.50
N PHE A 433 -1.69 40.65 26.85
CA PHE A 433 -0.79 39.66 27.46
C PHE A 433 0.08 40.27 28.57
N ARG A 434 0.54 41.52 28.41
CA ARG A 434 1.20 42.28 29.48
C ARG A 434 0.24 42.64 30.63
N GLN A 435 -1.04 42.91 30.37
CA GLN A 435 -2.05 43.10 31.41
C GLN A 435 -2.33 41.80 32.17
N GLN A 436 -2.42 40.65 31.49
CA GLN A 436 -2.59 39.35 32.14
C GLN A 436 -1.36 38.93 32.95
N LEU A 437 -0.14 39.22 32.47
CA LEU A 437 1.09 38.97 33.24
C LEU A 437 1.28 39.95 34.41
N ARG A 438 0.77 41.19 34.32
CA ARG A 438 0.73 42.13 35.45
C ARG A 438 -0.34 41.73 36.50
N ALA A 439 -1.45 41.12 36.08
CA ALA A 439 -2.45 40.56 37.00
C ALA A 439 -1.96 39.32 37.78
N LEU A 440 -0.91 38.65 37.30
CA LEU A 440 -0.23 37.54 38.01
C LEU A 440 0.95 38.01 38.89
N ARG A 441 1.25 39.31 38.91
CA ARG A 441 2.27 39.94 39.77
C ARG A 441 1.64 41.04 40.62
N SER A 442 0.71 40.69 41.49
CA SER A 442 0.50 41.43 42.74
C SER A 442 1.22 40.68 43.87
N PRO A 443 2.25 41.26 44.51
CA PRO A 443 2.77 40.73 45.76
C PRO A 443 1.81 41.11 46.88
N LEU A 444 1.66 40.26 47.90
CA LEU A 444 1.35 40.60 49.31
C LEU A 444 1.06 39.27 50.04
N THR A 445 2.07 38.73 50.72
CA THR A 445 2.31 38.82 52.18
C THR A 445 1.60 37.72 52.97
N VAL A 446 2.41 36.80 53.47
CA VAL A 446 2.07 35.89 54.56
C VAL A 446 2.03 36.70 55.86
N THR A 447 0.88 36.72 56.53
CA THR A 447 0.75 37.04 57.96
C THR A 447 -0.35 36.18 58.58
N SER A 448 -0.09 35.65 59.77
CA SER A 448 -0.90 34.67 60.50
C SER A 448 -2.18 35.23 61.15
N CYS A 449 -2.95 34.30 61.73
CA CYS A 449 -3.97 34.42 62.80
C CYS A 449 -5.46 34.59 62.40
N GLY A 450 -6.30 33.68 62.94
CA GLY A 450 -7.45 34.08 63.77
C GLY A 450 -8.88 33.96 63.19
N ASN A 451 -9.61 32.94 63.66
CA ASN A 451 -11.04 32.90 64.07
C ASN A 451 -12.18 33.66 63.34
N LYS A 452 -13.26 32.88 63.11
CA LYS A 452 -14.71 33.14 63.23
C LYS A 452 -15.44 34.12 62.27
N ASN A 453 -16.51 33.52 61.68
CA ASN A 453 -17.86 34.05 61.39
C ASN A 453 -18.05 35.28 60.49
N GLY A 454 -18.93 35.16 59.48
CA GLY A 454 -19.72 36.30 58.99
C GLY A 454 -20.12 36.26 57.52
N PHE A 455 -21.43 36.13 57.28
CA PHE A 455 -22.17 36.13 56.01
C PHE A 455 -22.32 37.52 55.35
N LEU A 456 -22.61 37.53 54.02
CA LEU A 456 -23.70 38.26 53.28
C LEU A 456 -23.28 38.42 51.79
N SER A 457 -23.92 37.81 50.78
CA SER A 457 -25.29 37.94 50.19
C SER A 457 -25.41 39.00 49.08
N VAL A 458 -26.11 38.62 47.98
CA VAL A 458 -26.91 39.39 46.96
C VAL A 458 -26.65 38.77 45.55
N THR A 459 -27.49 37.84 45.04
CA THR A 459 -28.71 38.00 44.18
C THR A 459 -28.45 38.72 42.84
N LYS A 460 -28.94 38.37 41.64
CA LYS A 460 -29.81 37.35 40.97
C LYS A 460 -29.52 37.62 39.46
N SER A 461 -29.31 36.69 38.53
CA SER A 461 -30.36 36.00 37.77
C SER A 461 -29.80 35.55 36.39
N ASN A 462 -29.88 34.24 36.13
CA ASN A 462 -30.14 33.56 34.85
C ASN A 462 -29.08 33.65 33.73
N SER A 463 -28.70 32.57 33.02
CA SER A 463 -29.24 31.20 32.95
C SER A 463 -28.27 30.29 32.17
N PHE A 464 -28.54 28.97 32.26
CA PHE A 464 -28.05 27.82 31.46
C PHE A 464 -27.06 26.81 32.09
N HIS A 465 -27.67 26.00 32.98
CA HIS A 465 -27.57 24.56 33.24
C HIS A 465 -26.38 23.69 32.80
N PHE A 466 -25.93 22.92 33.79
CA PHE A 466 -25.08 21.72 33.73
C PHE A 466 -25.68 20.66 34.69
N VAL A 467 -25.24 19.40 34.51
CA VAL A 467 -25.06 18.30 35.49
C VAL A 467 -25.99 17.06 35.43
N LEU A 468 -25.27 15.93 35.42
CA LEU A 468 -25.58 14.52 35.67
C LEU A 468 -26.52 14.22 36.86
N GLY A 469 -27.18 13.05 36.78
CA GLY A 469 -27.23 12.11 37.91
C GLY A 469 -28.62 11.72 38.41
N TYR A 470 -29.22 10.66 37.85
CA TYR A 470 -30.23 9.86 38.54
C TYR A 470 -30.16 8.40 38.09
N ALA A 471 -29.64 7.54 38.96
CA ALA A 471 -29.96 6.12 39.02
C ALA A 471 -29.66 5.64 40.45
N VAL A 472 -30.60 4.88 41.02
CA VAL A 472 -30.60 4.15 42.31
C VAL A 472 -31.68 4.68 43.26
N LEU A 473 -32.89 4.14 43.09
CA LEU A 473 -33.85 3.82 44.16
C LEU A 473 -35.11 3.27 43.50
N TYR A 474 -35.14 1.96 43.23
CA TYR A 474 -36.38 1.18 43.31
C TYR A 474 -36.02 -0.30 43.48
N LEU A 475 -36.73 -0.91 44.43
CA LEU A 475 -36.90 -2.36 44.66
C LEU A 475 -35.89 -3.07 45.58
N LEU A 476 -36.04 -2.79 46.87
CA LEU A 476 -36.12 -3.87 47.87
C LEU A 476 -37.59 -4.06 48.25
N HIS A 477 -38.25 -5.10 47.71
CA HIS A 477 -39.25 -5.88 48.44
C HIS A 477 -39.64 -7.14 47.63
N PHE A 478 -39.74 -8.27 48.34
CA PHE A 478 -40.21 -9.60 47.92
C PHE A 478 -39.22 -10.56 47.23
N ASN A 479 -38.38 -11.16 48.08
CA ASN A 479 -38.27 -12.61 48.35
C ASN A 479 -38.54 -13.64 47.21
N ARG A 480 -37.45 -14.37 46.94
CA ARG A 480 -37.34 -15.84 46.83
C ARG A 480 -37.73 -16.57 45.52
N PHE A 481 -36.74 -17.38 45.11
CA PHE A 481 -36.76 -18.59 44.27
C PHE A 481 -36.50 -18.48 42.75
N ASN A 482 -35.32 -19.01 42.38
CA ASN A 482 -35.00 -19.75 41.14
C ASN A 482 -35.34 -19.11 39.78
N ILE A 483 -34.48 -18.19 39.31
CA ILE A 483 -34.50 -17.72 37.91
C ILE A 483 -33.24 -18.12 37.13
N TYR A 484 -32.22 -18.70 37.78
CA TYR A 484 -31.01 -19.17 37.09
C TYR A 484 -31.16 -20.51 36.36
N PHE A 485 -32.29 -21.21 36.50
CA PHE A 485 -32.51 -22.53 35.89
C PHE A 485 -33.35 -22.54 34.59
N VAL A 486 -33.93 -21.41 34.21
CA VAL A 486 -34.87 -21.34 33.06
C VAL A 486 -34.29 -20.60 31.85
N PHE A 487 -33.29 -19.72 32.04
CA PHE A 487 -32.71 -18.92 30.95
C PHE A 487 -31.40 -19.49 30.35
N PHE A 488 -30.76 -20.43 31.02
CA PHE A 488 -29.56 -21.12 30.50
C PHE A 488 -29.84 -22.05 29.30
N PRO A 489 -30.96 -22.81 29.24
CA PRO A 489 -31.23 -23.66 28.08
C PRO A 489 -31.69 -22.86 26.85
N PHE A 490 -32.34 -21.70 27.02
CA PHE A 490 -32.71 -20.82 25.89
C PHE A 490 -31.51 -20.13 25.24
N PHE A 491 -30.49 -19.78 26.04
CA PHE A 491 -29.24 -19.22 25.51
C PHE A 491 -28.41 -20.27 24.77
N LEU A 492 -28.41 -21.54 25.22
CA LEU A 492 -27.73 -22.64 24.52
C LEU A 492 -28.44 -23.12 23.25
N ILE A 493 -29.78 -23.05 23.20
CA ILE A 493 -30.57 -23.40 22.00
C ILE A 493 -30.44 -22.32 20.93
N THR A 494 -30.46 -21.04 21.30
CA THR A 494 -30.22 -19.93 20.36
C THR A 494 -28.76 -19.88 19.91
N PHE A 495 -27.80 -20.22 20.79
CA PHE A 495 -26.39 -20.35 20.43
C PHE A 495 -26.11 -21.58 19.56
N ARG A 496 -26.82 -22.70 19.73
CA ARG A 496 -26.75 -23.85 18.80
C ARG A 496 -27.47 -23.62 17.47
N LEU A 497 -28.58 -22.88 17.43
CA LEU A 497 -29.25 -22.50 16.17
C LEU A 497 -28.44 -21.48 15.37
N LEU A 498 -27.69 -20.59 16.03
CA LEU A 498 -26.72 -19.71 15.36
C LEU A 498 -25.46 -20.44 14.89
N LEU A 499 -25.11 -21.59 15.49
CA LEU A 499 -23.94 -22.38 15.07
C LEU A 499 -24.23 -23.33 13.89
N THR A 500 -25.49 -23.66 13.60
CA THR A 500 -25.85 -24.51 12.45
C THR A 500 -26.01 -23.75 11.12
N VAL A 501 -25.90 -22.41 11.09
CA VAL A 501 -26.01 -21.61 9.85
C VAL A 501 -24.62 -21.19 9.29
N TYR A 502 -23.52 -21.63 9.89
CA TYR A 502 -22.16 -21.33 9.40
C TYR A 502 -21.39 -22.55 8.89
N LEU A 503 -22.07 -23.42 8.15
CA LEU A 503 -21.42 -24.21 7.10
C LEU A 503 -22.00 -23.75 5.76
N SER A 504 -21.38 -22.74 5.17
CA SER A 504 -21.57 -22.50 3.75
C SER A 504 -20.83 -23.60 3.01
N ASP A 505 -21.53 -24.70 2.70
CA ASP A 505 -21.17 -25.44 1.50
C ASP A 505 -21.30 -24.45 0.33
N ALA A 506 -20.22 -24.30 -0.45
CA ALA A 506 -20.18 -23.41 -1.60
C ALA A 506 -21.12 -23.97 -2.68
N TYR A 507 -22.41 -23.65 -2.55
CA TYR A 507 -23.46 -24.11 -3.45
C TYR A 507 -23.65 -23.09 -4.57
N ASP A 508 -23.31 -23.47 -5.80
CA ASP A 508 -23.59 -22.71 -7.02
C ASP A 508 -24.93 -23.20 -7.62
N PRO A 509 -26.01 -22.40 -7.57
CA PRO A 509 -27.32 -22.84 -8.07
C PRO A 509 -27.36 -23.17 -9.57
N LEU A 510 -26.46 -22.60 -10.37
CA LEU A 510 -26.41 -22.79 -11.83
C LEU A 510 -25.49 -23.94 -12.25
N ASP A 511 -24.61 -24.40 -11.37
CA ASP A 511 -23.74 -25.56 -11.61
C ASP A 511 -23.53 -26.37 -10.31
N PRO A 512 -24.58 -27.05 -9.82
CA PRO A 512 -24.56 -27.72 -8.52
C PRO A 512 -23.56 -28.87 -8.42
N ASN A 513 -23.08 -29.39 -9.56
CA ASN A 513 -22.10 -30.47 -9.63
C ASN A 513 -20.71 -29.99 -10.08
N GLY A 514 -20.53 -28.68 -10.33
CA GLY A 514 -19.31 -28.10 -10.83
C GLY A 514 -18.18 -28.20 -9.81
N ASN A 515 -17.11 -28.92 -10.15
CA ASN A 515 -15.94 -29.07 -9.29
C ASN A 515 -14.64 -29.07 -10.09
N ILE A 516 -13.53 -28.85 -9.38
CA ILE A 516 -12.18 -29.05 -9.91
C ILE A 516 -11.63 -30.29 -9.22
N THR A 517 -11.20 -31.28 -10.01
CA THR A 517 -10.59 -32.49 -9.48
C THR A 517 -9.09 -32.44 -9.65
N ILE A 518 -8.36 -32.82 -8.60
CA ILE A 518 -6.90 -32.88 -8.59
C ILE A 518 -6.51 -34.35 -8.40
N LYS A 519 -5.92 -34.94 -9.42
CA LYS A 519 -5.41 -36.32 -9.40
C LYS A 519 -3.91 -36.30 -9.18
N TRP A 520 -3.44 -37.19 -8.31
CA TRP A 520 -2.03 -37.36 -7.99
C TRP A 520 -1.61 -38.79 -8.34
N ASP A 521 -1.07 -38.96 -9.53
CA ASP A 521 -0.75 -40.28 -10.08
C ASP A 521 0.74 -40.57 -9.93
N ILE A 522 1.11 -41.52 -9.07
CA ILE A 522 2.50 -42.00 -8.94
C ILE A 522 2.80 -42.89 -10.15
N ILE A 523 3.79 -42.50 -10.96
CA ILE A 523 4.13 -43.19 -12.21
C ILE A 523 5.39 -44.05 -12.09
N SER A 524 6.30 -43.72 -11.18
CA SER A 524 7.52 -44.51 -10.93
C SER A 524 8.11 -44.24 -9.54
N TRP A 525 8.85 -45.21 -9.02
CA TRP A 525 9.61 -45.09 -7.77
C TRP A 525 11.02 -44.57 -8.02
N THR A 526 11.57 -43.79 -7.09
CA THR A 526 12.98 -43.38 -7.07
C THR A 526 13.67 -43.99 -5.83
N PRO A 527 15.01 -43.99 -5.75
CA PRO A 527 15.73 -44.55 -4.60
C PRO A 527 15.34 -43.93 -3.25
N ASP A 528 14.87 -42.68 -3.25
CA ASP A 528 14.53 -41.93 -2.05
C ASP A 528 13.07 -41.42 -2.01
N GLY A 529 12.25 -41.78 -2.99
CA GLY A 529 10.87 -41.29 -3.12
C GLY A 529 10.17 -41.77 -4.39
N TYR A 530 9.53 -40.87 -5.12
CA TYR A 530 8.75 -41.21 -6.33
C TYR A 530 8.62 -40.05 -7.31
N VAL A 531 8.22 -40.36 -8.54
CA VAL A 531 7.80 -39.40 -9.54
C VAL A 531 6.27 -39.50 -9.72
N ALA A 532 5.59 -38.36 -9.67
CA ALA A 532 4.15 -38.29 -9.86
C ALA A 532 3.77 -37.26 -10.93
N VAL A 533 2.67 -37.55 -11.63
CA VAL A 533 1.98 -36.61 -12.51
C VAL A 533 0.74 -36.12 -11.78
N VAL A 534 0.64 -34.80 -11.64
CA VAL A 534 -0.50 -34.14 -11.02
C VAL A 534 -1.36 -33.54 -12.12
N ILE A 535 -2.63 -33.94 -12.17
CA ILE A 535 -3.59 -33.53 -13.20
C ILE A 535 -4.73 -32.78 -12.53
N MET A 536 -5.03 -31.59 -13.02
CA MET A 536 -6.21 -30.81 -12.64
C MET A 536 -7.21 -30.78 -13.77
N ASN A 537 -8.45 -31.19 -13.49
CA ASN A 537 -9.55 -31.11 -14.44
C ASN A 537 -10.61 -30.17 -13.90
N ASN A 538 -10.97 -29.16 -14.69
CA ASN A 538 -12.05 -28.25 -14.41
C ASN A 538 -13.37 -28.78 -15.00
N PHE A 539 -14.27 -29.30 -14.16
CA PHE A 539 -15.59 -29.76 -14.58
C PHE A 539 -16.67 -28.69 -14.41
N GLN A 540 -16.30 -27.46 -14.05
CA GLN A 540 -17.25 -26.36 -13.94
C GLN A 540 -17.73 -25.96 -15.34
N GLN A 541 -19.04 -25.83 -15.52
CA GLN A 541 -19.63 -25.62 -16.84
C GLN A 541 -19.24 -24.25 -17.42
N TYR A 542 -19.33 -23.18 -16.62
CA TYR A 542 -19.17 -21.80 -17.10
C TYR A 542 -18.06 -21.01 -16.38
N ARG A 543 -17.46 -21.56 -15.31
CA ARG A 543 -16.33 -20.93 -14.61
C ARG A 543 -15.00 -21.39 -15.21
N HIS A 544 -14.18 -20.45 -15.63
CA HIS A 544 -12.81 -20.68 -16.06
C HIS A 544 -11.84 -20.02 -15.07
N ILE A 545 -10.60 -20.51 -15.00
CA ILE A 545 -9.51 -19.88 -14.26
C ILE A 545 -8.76 -18.99 -15.24
N ALA A 546 -8.89 -17.68 -15.08
CA ALA A 546 -8.17 -16.69 -15.88
C ALA A 546 -6.76 -16.40 -15.35
N SER A 547 -5.94 -15.70 -16.13
CA SER A 547 -4.62 -15.20 -15.71
C SER A 547 -4.75 -14.29 -14.46
N PRO A 548 -3.85 -14.37 -13.44
CA PRO A 548 -2.55 -15.05 -13.37
C PRO A 548 -2.56 -16.57 -13.18
N GLY A 549 -3.73 -17.22 -13.28
CA GLY A 549 -3.87 -18.67 -13.26
C GLY A 549 -4.01 -19.27 -11.86
N TRP A 550 -4.08 -20.59 -11.80
CA TRP A 550 -4.16 -21.33 -10.55
C TRP A 550 -2.81 -21.36 -9.79
N SER A 551 -2.90 -21.44 -8.47
CA SER A 551 -1.80 -21.84 -7.59
C SER A 551 -2.27 -22.96 -6.67
N LEU A 552 -1.55 -24.07 -6.71
CA LEU A 552 -1.87 -25.29 -5.98
C LEU A 552 -0.92 -25.47 -4.82
N GLY A 553 -1.43 -25.41 -3.59
CA GLY A 553 -0.67 -25.70 -2.38
C GLY A 553 -1.10 -27.01 -1.73
N TRP A 554 -0.19 -27.59 -0.95
CA TRP A 554 -0.49 -28.73 -0.06
C TRP A 554 0.52 -28.76 1.08
N THR A 555 0.30 -29.62 2.07
CA THR A 555 1.23 -29.90 3.16
C THR A 555 1.72 -31.34 3.08
N TRP A 556 3.04 -31.53 3.11
CA TRP A 556 3.68 -32.83 3.19
C TRP A 556 3.38 -33.55 4.51
N ALA A 557 3.20 -34.87 4.44
CA ALA A 557 2.84 -35.68 5.60
C ALA A 557 4.04 -35.94 6.54
N LYS A 558 5.27 -35.94 6.02
CA LYS A 558 6.51 -36.18 6.76
C LYS A 558 7.52 -35.02 6.52
N LYS A 559 8.68 -35.32 5.90
CA LYS A 559 9.79 -34.40 5.63
C LYS A 559 10.20 -34.46 4.15
N GLU A 560 9.21 -34.70 3.30
CA GLU A 560 9.33 -34.78 1.85
C GLU A 560 9.89 -33.47 1.28
N VAL A 561 10.59 -33.58 0.15
CA VAL A 561 11.14 -32.45 -0.60
C VAL A 561 10.84 -32.63 -2.08
N ILE A 562 10.86 -31.54 -2.84
CA ILE A 562 10.72 -31.60 -4.30
C ILE A 562 12.11 -31.51 -4.90
N TRP A 563 12.54 -32.56 -5.61
CA TRP A 563 13.83 -32.60 -6.30
C TRP A 563 13.81 -31.81 -7.59
N SER A 564 12.80 -32.06 -8.42
CA SER A 564 12.62 -31.43 -9.72
C SER A 564 11.15 -31.40 -10.11
N MET A 565 10.82 -30.54 -11.07
CA MET A 565 9.47 -30.39 -11.62
C MET A 565 9.54 -30.16 -13.12
N MET A 566 8.50 -30.59 -13.84
CA MET A 566 8.27 -30.26 -15.25
C MET A 566 6.82 -29.81 -15.43
N GLY A 567 6.58 -28.81 -16.27
CA GLY A 567 5.26 -28.21 -16.46
C GLY A 567 4.81 -27.25 -15.35
N GLY A 568 5.39 -27.31 -14.15
CA GLY A 568 5.08 -26.41 -13.05
C GLY A 568 6.31 -26.03 -12.23
N GLN A 569 6.17 -25.00 -11.40
CA GLN A 569 7.25 -24.45 -10.57
C GLN A 569 6.73 -24.06 -9.18
N ALA A 570 7.48 -24.41 -8.14
CA ALA A 570 7.24 -23.92 -6.78
C ALA A 570 7.52 -22.41 -6.66
N THR A 571 6.61 -21.67 -6.04
CA THR A 571 6.70 -20.20 -5.85
C THR A 571 7.78 -19.80 -4.85
N GLU A 572 8.03 -20.65 -3.85
CA GLU A 572 9.06 -20.48 -2.84
C GLU A 572 9.90 -21.76 -2.71
N GLN A 573 11.22 -21.62 -2.58
CA GLN A 573 12.12 -22.76 -2.37
C GLN A 573 12.15 -23.23 -0.90
N GLY A 574 11.96 -22.33 0.06
CA GLY A 574 12.05 -22.64 1.50
C GLY A 574 13.49 -22.73 2.03
N ASP A 575 13.63 -23.19 3.28
CA ASP A 575 14.94 -23.41 3.91
C ASP A 575 15.53 -24.77 3.52
N CYS A 576 16.42 -24.75 2.52
CA CYS A 576 17.17 -25.92 2.07
C CYS A 576 18.58 -26.01 2.68
N SER A 577 18.90 -25.26 3.74
CA SER A 577 20.25 -25.17 4.33
C SER A 577 20.86 -26.51 4.79
N LYS A 578 20.03 -27.54 4.96
CA LYS A 578 20.45 -28.90 5.34
C LYS A 578 21.13 -29.67 4.20
N PHE A 579 20.96 -29.25 2.94
CA PHE A 579 21.51 -29.93 1.76
C PHE A 579 22.85 -29.30 1.38
N LYS A 580 23.95 -30.06 1.56
CA LYS A 580 25.32 -29.60 1.29
C LYS A 580 25.75 -29.73 -0.19
N GLY A 581 25.01 -30.50 -0.99
CA GLY A 581 25.20 -30.68 -2.43
C GLY A 581 23.94 -31.28 -3.05
N GLY A 582 23.63 -30.94 -4.31
CA GLY A 582 22.34 -31.25 -4.95
C GLY A 582 21.17 -30.59 -4.21
N ILE A 583 20.93 -29.30 -4.47
CA ILE A 583 19.91 -28.53 -3.75
C ILE A 583 18.52 -28.87 -4.33
N PRO A 584 17.56 -29.35 -3.52
CA PRO A 584 16.21 -29.61 -3.99
C PRO A 584 15.53 -28.34 -4.53
N HIS A 585 14.66 -28.53 -5.53
CA HIS A 585 13.81 -27.47 -6.06
C HIS A 585 12.95 -26.79 -4.98
N CYS A 586 12.43 -27.53 -4.00
CA CYS A 586 11.70 -26.97 -2.87
C CYS A 586 11.84 -27.84 -1.60
N CYS A 587 12.11 -27.20 -0.46
CA CYS A 587 12.23 -27.82 0.86
C CYS A 587 11.13 -27.37 1.84
N LYS A 588 10.13 -26.59 1.39
CA LYS A 588 9.01 -26.22 2.24
C LYS A 588 8.17 -27.44 2.60
N LYS A 589 7.66 -27.45 3.84
CA LYS A 589 6.67 -28.44 4.28
C LYS A 589 5.32 -28.21 3.59
N ASP A 590 5.04 -26.97 3.23
CA ASP A 590 3.82 -26.46 2.61
C ASP A 590 4.14 -25.78 1.26
N PRO A 591 4.53 -26.54 0.22
CA PRO A 591 4.83 -25.94 -1.08
C PRO A 591 3.59 -25.34 -1.74
N THR A 592 3.79 -24.33 -2.57
CA THR A 592 2.76 -23.79 -3.48
C THR A 592 3.33 -23.78 -4.89
N ILE A 593 2.61 -24.38 -5.83
CA ILE A 593 3.02 -24.59 -7.21
C ILE A 593 2.17 -23.73 -8.14
N VAL A 594 2.82 -23.18 -9.15
CA VAL A 594 2.17 -22.49 -10.27
C VAL A 594 2.58 -23.16 -11.58
N ASP A 595 1.75 -23.02 -12.59
CA ASP A 595 2.02 -23.51 -13.95
C ASP A 595 3.12 -22.68 -14.63
N LEU A 596 3.87 -23.31 -15.54
CA LEU A 596 4.83 -22.59 -16.38
C LEU A 596 4.12 -21.75 -17.45
N LEU A 597 4.81 -20.80 -18.07
CA LEU A 597 4.22 -19.95 -19.13
C LEU A 597 4.23 -20.62 -20.51
N PRO A 598 3.35 -20.15 -21.42
CA PRO A 598 3.48 -20.46 -22.84
C PRO A 598 4.88 -20.06 -23.37
N GLY A 599 5.49 -20.91 -24.18
CA GLY A 599 6.85 -20.68 -24.73
C GLY A 599 8.00 -21.26 -23.90
N THR A 600 7.70 -21.99 -22.83
CA THR A 600 8.71 -22.75 -22.06
C THR A 600 9.48 -23.72 -22.97
N PRO A 601 10.79 -23.98 -22.79
CA PRO A 601 11.53 -24.96 -23.58
C PRO A 601 10.92 -26.38 -23.54
N TYR A 602 10.92 -27.12 -24.66
CA TYR A 602 10.30 -28.45 -24.78
C TYR A 602 10.76 -29.46 -23.71
N ASN A 603 12.01 -29.38 -23.27
CA ASN A 603 12.58 -30.25 -22.23
C ASN A 603 12.05 -29.99 -20.81
N GLN A 604 11.23 -28.93 -20.62
CA GLN A 604 10.60 -28.59 -19.34
C GLN A 604 9.07 -28.71 -19.40
N GLN A 605 8.51 -29.17 -20.51
CA GLN A 605 7.07 -29.31 -20.71
C GLN A 605 6.58 -30.75 -20.48
N ILE A 606 5.30 -30.87 -20.12
CA ILE A 606 4.52 -32.10 -20.12
C ILE A 606 3.17 -31.85 -20.80
N ALA A 607 2.47 -32.89 -21.23
CA ALA A 607 1.16 -32.76 -21.86
C ALA A 607 0.19 -31.91 -21.02
N ASN A 608 -0.53 -30.99 -21.65
CA ASN A 608 -1.49 -30.08 -20.99
C ASN A 608 -0.86 -29.17 -19.89
N CYS A 609 0.44 -28.92 -19.90
CA CYS A 609 1.06 -27.90 -19.02
C CYS A 609 1.15 -26.53 -19.69
N CYS A 610 1.73 -25.60 -18.95
CA CYS A 610 2.46 -24.46 -19.48
C CYS A 610 1.57 -23.41 -20.15
N LYS A 611 0.37 -23.25 -19.61
CA LYS A 611 -0.64 -22.27 -20.05
C LYS A 611 -0.68 -21.05 -19.14
N GLY A 612 0.31 -20.90 -18.24
CA GLY A 612 0.32 -19.85 -17.22
C GLY A 612 -0.79 -20.01 -16.18
N GLY A 613 -1.27 -21.24 -15.99
CA GLY A 613 -2.27 -21.59 -14.99
C GLY A 613 -3.70 -21.28 -15.41
N VAL A 614 -3.91 -20.93 -16.68
CA VAL A 614 -5.25 -20.70 -17.25
C VAL A 614 -5.92 -22.05 -17.51
N LEU A 615 -7.19 -22.18 -17.09
CA LEU A 615 -8.03 -23.36 -17.34
C LEU A 615 -9.38 -22.89 -17.86
N SER A 616 -9.77 -23.29 -19.07
CA SER A 616 -11.08 -22.96 -19.64
C SER A 616 -12.22 -23.63 -18.85
N SER A 617 -13.44 -23.13 -19.01
CA SER A 617 -14.62 -23.85 -18.52
C SER A 617 -14.90 -25.06 -19.40
N TRP A 618 -15.57 -26.07 -18.84
CA TRP A 618 -15.86 -27.30 -19.57
C TRP A 618 -16.70 -27.04 -20.83
N VAL A 619 -17.60 -26.06 -20.80
CA VAL A 619 -18.43 -25.69 -21.94
C VAL A 619 -17.67 -24.92 -23.02
N GLN A 620 -16.76 -24.02 -22.63
CA GLN A 620 -16.02 -23.18 -23.57
C GLN A 620 -15.01 -24.01 -24.37
N ASP A 621 -14.22 -24.83 -23.68
CA ASP A 621 -13.23 -25.71 -24.31
C ASP A 621 -12.86 -26.87 -23.37
N PRO A 622 -13.40 -28.08 -23.59
CA PRO A 622 -13.05 -29.26 -22.79
C PRO A 622 -11.57 -29.66 -22.87
N THR A 623 -10.89 -29.35 -23.99
CA THR A 623 -9.48 -29.73 -24.20
C THR A 623 -8.52 -28.84 -23.41
N ASN A 624 -8.91 -27.60 -23.16
CA ASN A 624 -8.15 -26.65 -22.35
C ASN A 624 -8.59 -26.60 -20.87
N ALA A 625 -9.61 -27.36 -20.50
CA ALA A 625 -10.09 -27.52 -19.12
C ALA A 625 -9.21 -28.46 -18.28
N VAL A 626 -8.06 -28.88 -18.82
CA VAL A 626 -7.09 -29.77 -18.17
C VAL A 626 -5.73 -29.09 -18.07
N ALA A 627 -5.12 -29.17 -16.88
CA ALA A 627 -3.74 -28.79 -16.61
C ALA A 627 -2.97 -29.96 -16.01
N SER A 628 -1.68 -30.09 -16.32
CA SER A 628 -0.83 -31.07 -15.64
C SER A 628 0.59 -30.59 -15.39
N PHE A 629 1.21 -31.13 -14.35
CA PHE A 629 2.63 -30.98 -14.08
C PHE A 629 3.20 -32.28 -13.49
N GLN A 630 4.49 -32.50 -13.69
CA GLN A 630 5.22 -33.62 -13.11
C GLN A 630 6.08 -33.13 -11.94
N VAL A 631 6.13 -33.94 -10.89
CA VAL A 631 6.90 -33.66 -9.69
C VAL A 631 7.73 -34.88 -9.29
N SER A 632 9.02 -34.66 -9.04
CA SER A 632 9.90 -35.65 -8.42
C SER A 632 10.01 -35.35 -6.93
N VAL A 633 9.55 -36.29 -6.10
CA VAL A 633 9.44 -36.14 -4.65
C VAL A 633 10.47 -37.03 -3.97
N GLY A 634 11.28 -36.44 -3.09
CA GLY A 634 12.24 -37.12 -2.24
C GLY A 634 11.75 -37.28 -0.81
N ARG A 635 12.33 -38.23 -0.08
CA ARG A 635 12.07 -38.55 1.35
C ARG A 635 10.62 -38.95 1.66
N ALA A 636 9.91 -39.47 0.67
CA ALA A 636 8.49 -39.85 0.77
C ALA A 636 8.26 -41.34 1.10
N GLY A 637 9.29 -42.17 0.97
CA GLY A 637 9.19 -43.63 0.98
C GLY A 637 9.17 -44.20 -0.45
N THR A 638 9.55 -45.47 -0.61
CA THR A 638 9.79 -46.11 -1.91
C THR A 638 8.76 -47.19 -2.27
N THR A 639 7.66 -47.28 -1.50
CA THR A 639 6.60 -48.27 -1.72
C THR A 639 5.21 -47.71 -1.40
N ASN A 640 4.17 -48.31 -2.00
CA ASN A 640 2.74 -47.98 -1.75
C ASN A 640 2.36 -47.97 -0.26
N LYS A 641 3.01 -48.80 0.57
CA LYS A 641 2.75 -48.89 2.02
C LYS A 641 3.43 -47.79 2.83
N THR A 642 4.54 -47.23 2.33
CA THR A 642 5.37 -46.27 3.07
C THR A 642 5.05 -44.81 2.71
N VAL A 643 4.54 -44.57 1.51
CA VAL A 643 4.09 -43.25 1.05
C VAL A 643 2.82 -42.83 1.77
N LYS A 644 2.79 -41.58 2.24
CA LYS A 644 1.60 -40.96 2.82
C LYS A 644 1.06 -39.90 1.86
N VAL A 645 -0.26 -39.85 1.73
CA VAL A 645 -0.95 -38.88 0.86
C VAL A 645 -0.72 -37.46 1.41
N PRO A 646 -0.45 -36.46 0.54
CA PRO A 646 -0.37 -35.07 0.95
C PRO A 646 -1.68 -34.59 1.61
N LYS A 647 -1.57 -33.64 2.54
CA LYS A 647 -2.70 -33.12 3.32
C LYS A 647 -2.93 -31.65 3.03
N ASN A 648 -4.12 -31.14 3.36
CA ASN A 648 -4.43 -29.70 3.34
C ASN A 648 -4.16 -29.06 1.98
N PHE A 649 -4.74 -29.63 0.92
CA PHE A 649 -4.68 -28.99 -0.40
C PHE A 649 -5.34 -27.62 -0.37
N THR A 650 -4.76 -26.65 -1.08
CA THR A 650 -5.29 -25.32 -1.28
C THR A 650 -5.22 -24.98 -2.77
N LEU A 651 -6.30 -24.45 -3.32
CA LEU A 651 -6.35 -23.99 -4.71
C LEU A 651 -6.72 -22.51 -4.71
N ASN A 652 -5.76 -21.64 -5.02
CA ASN A 652 -6.06 -20.23 -5.20
C ASN A 652 -6.09 -19.90 -6.68
N ALA A 653 -7.14 -19.19 -7.10
CA ALA A 653 -7.28 -18.64 -8.44
C ALA A 653 -7.86 -17.21 -8.33
N PRO A 654 -7.85 -16.42 -9.41
CA PRO A 654 -8.48 -15.11 -9.43
C PRO A 654 -10.01 -15.25 -9.28
N GLY A 655 -10.60 -14.65 -8.25
CA GLY A 655 -12.05 -14.75 -7.94
C GLY A 655 -12.33 -15.19 -6.50
N PRO A 656 -13.61 -15.47 -6.13
CA PRO A 656 -13.96 -16.05 -4.84
C PRO A 656 -13.28 -17.43 -4.64
N GLY A 657 -12.68 -17.64 -3.47
CA GLY A 657 -11.74 -18.74 -3.22
C GLY A 657 -12.36 -20.14 -3.23
N TYR A 658 -11.60 -21.13 -3.74
CA TYR A 658 -11.98 -22.55 -3.73
C TYR A 658 -11.73 -23.19 -2.35
N THR A 659 -12.60 -24.11 -1.96
CA THR A 659 -12.40 -24.98 -0.80
C THR A 659 -12.05 -26.39 -1.26
N CYS A 660 -10.94 -26.95 -0.76
CA CYS A 660 -10.50 -28.29 -1.11
C CYS A 660 -10.95 -29.31 -0.05
N GLY A 661 -11.53 -30.42 -0.49
CA GLY A 661 -11.79 -31.57 0.37
C GLY A 661 -10.52 -32.38 0.71
N PRO A 662 -10.59 -33.33 1.65
CA PRO A 662 -9.48 -34.22 1.96
C PRO A 662 -9.16 -35.14 0.78
N ALA A 663 -7.87 -35.39 0.54
CA ALA A 663 -7.42 -36.32 -0.50
C ALA A 663 -7.83 -37.76 -0.13
N LYS A 664 -8.36 -38.50 -1.13
CA LYS A 664 -8.80 -39.89 -1.00
C LYS A 664 -8.05 -40.75 -2.01
N ILE A 665 -7.68 -41.96 -1.62
CA ILE A 665 -7.06 -42.93 -2.53
C ILE A 665 -8.17 -43.50 -3.42
N VAL A 666 -7.94 -43.45 -4.73
CA VAL A 666 -8.88 -43.91 -5.76
C VAL A 666 -8.22 -44.99 -6.63
N LYS A 667 -9.02 -45.68 -7.44
CA LYS A 667 -8.51 -46.67 -8.41
C LYS A 667 -7.44 -46.02 -9.31
N PRO A 668 -6.34 -46.71 -9.63
CA PRO A 668 -5.29 -46.18 -10.49
C PRO A 668 -5.79 -45.71 -11.85
N THR A 669 -5.31 -44.55 -12.28
CA THR A 669 -5.56 -44.03 -13.64
C THR A 669 -4.83 -44.90 -14.67
N GLN A 670 -5.53 -45.27 -15.74
CA GLN A 670 -4.94 -45.93 -16.92
C GLN A 670 -4.62 -44.87 -17.99
N PHE A 671 -3.37 -44.85 -18.44
CA PHE A 671 -2.87 -43.97 -19.49
C PHE A 671 -2.71 -44.76 -20.78
N ILE A 672 -3.36 -44.31 -21.85
CA ILE A 672 -3.15 -44.86 -23.19
C ILE A 672 -2.01 -44.07 -23.83
N THR A 673 -1.00 -44.76 -24.38
CA THR A 673 0.11 -44.11 -25.10
C THR A 673 -0.40 -43.34 -26.32
N ALA A 674 0.33 -42.30 -26.74
CA ALA A 674 -0.10 -41.42 -27.84
C ALA A 674 -0.33 -42.18 -29.17
N ASP A 675 0.37 -43.30 -29.37
CA ASP A 675 0.20 -44.22 -30.52
C ASP A 675 -0.96 -45.22 -30.36
N LYS A 676 -1.68 -45.19 -29.22
CA LYS A 676 -2.77 -46.07 -28.81
C LYS A 676 -2.39 -47.56 -28.67
N ARG A 677 -1.10 -47.90 -28.68
CA ARG A 677 -0.64 -49.30 -28.69
C ARG A 677 -0.46 -49.90 -27.29
N ARG A 678 -0.32 -49.08 -26.25
CA ARG A 678 -0.03 -49.56 -24.90
C ARG A 678 -0.86 -48.79 -23.87
N VAL A 679 -1.37 -49.53 -22.88
CA VAL A 679 -2.00 -48.96 -21.68
C VAL A 679 -1.03 -49.13 -20.51
N THR A 680 -0.62 -48.04 -19.88
CA THR A 680 0.13 -48.05 -18.62
C THR A 680 -0.80 -47.59 -17.49
N GLN A 681 -0.47 -47.88 -16.23
CA GLN A 681 -1.31 -47.50 -15.10
C GLN A 681 -0.49 -46.86 -13.98
N ALA A 682 -1.11 -45.94 -13.24
CA ALA A 682 -0.54 -45.38 -12.02
C ALA A 682 -0.35 -46.47 -10.94
N LEU A 683 0.53 -46.21 -9.98
CA LEU A 683 0.87 -47.16 -8.90
C LEU A 683 0.09 -46.77 -7.62
N SER A 684 -1.07 -47.40 -7.34
CA SER A 684 -1.80 -47.26 -6.07
C SER A 684 -2.77 -48.43 -5.76
N THR A 685 -3.17 -48.62 -4.48
CA THR A 685 -4.17 -49.62 -4.03
C THR A 685 -5.24 -48.97 -3.12
N PRO A 686 -6.54 -49.28 -3.25
CA PRO A 686 -7.60 -48.60 -2.50
C PRO A 686 -7.97 -49.32 -1.18
N ASP A 687 -7.90 -48.63 -0.04
CA ASP A 687 -8.62 -49.00 1.20
C ASP A 687 -8.96 -47.74 2.04
N THR A 688 -10.21 -47.66 2.53
CA THR A 688 -10.87 -46.56 3.30
C THR A 688 -11.14 -46.97 4.77
N PRO A 689 -11.73 -46.20 5.74
CA PRO A 689 -12.46 -44.90 5.68
C PRO A 689 -12.27 -43.86 6.86
N HIS A 690 -12.85 -42.65 6.67
CA HIS A 690 -13.37 -41.56 7.56
C HIS A 690 -12.62 -41.04 8.83
N LEU A 691 -12.43 -39.70 8.97
CA LEU A 691 -13.29 -38.71 9.69
C LEU A 691 -12.62 -37.32 9.84
N ALA A 692 -13.43 -36.31 10.21
CA ALA A 692 -13.31 -34.87 9.98
C ALA A 692 -12.42 -34.03 10.95
N SER A 693 -12.14 -32.78 10.53
CA SER A 693 -12.47 -31.50 11.23
C SER A 693 -11.37 -30.42 11.24
N VAL A 694 -11.75 -29.24 10.71
CA VAL A 694 -11.50 -27.83 11.15
C VAL A 694 -10.06 -27.31 11.34
N VAL A 695 -9.69 -26.28 10.57
CA VAL A 695 -9.41 -24.88 11.01
C VAL A 695 -8.97 -24.03 9.80
N SER A 696 -9.51 -22.82 9.79
CA SER A 696 -9.39 -21.69 8.87
C SER A 696 -7.97 -21.24 8.54
N GLY A 697 -7.75 -20.87 7.27
CA GLY A 697 -6.53 -20.23 6.77
C GLY A 697 -6.84 -18.89 6.09
N SER A 698 -6.66 -17.80 6.82
CA SER A 698 -6.63 -16.43 6.29
C SER A 698 -5.33 -16.23 5.51
N GLY A 699 -5.40 -16.21 4.18
CA GLY A 699 -4.32 -15.83 3.28
C GLY A 699 -4.67 -14.59 2.47
N LYS A 700 -4.31 -13.41 2.96
CA LYS A 700 -4.41 -12.15 2.19
C LYS A 700 -3.37 -12.14 1.08
N ASN A 701 -3.75 -12.58 -0.12
CA ASN A 701 -3.07 -12.21 -1.36
C ASN A 701 -3.85 -11.05 -2.00
N ASN A 702 -3.33 -9.83 -1.84
CA ASN A 702 -3.92 -8.61 -2.40
C ASN A 702 -3.69 -8.57 -3.92
N PHE A 703 -4.57 -9.22 -4.68
CA PHE A 703 -4.78 -8.94 -6.12
C PHE A 703 -5.89 -7.90 -6.30
N SER A 704 -5.90 -6.84 -5.48
CA SER A 704 -6.96 -5.84 -5.57
C SER A 704 -6.92 -5.14 -6.94
N PRO A 705 -8.05 -5.15 -7.67
CA PRO A 705 -8.12 -4.54 -9.00
C PRO A 705 -7.88 -3.03 -8.89
N LEU A 706 -7.02 -2.48 -9.76
CA LEU A 706 -6.87 -1.03 -9.87
C LEU A 706 -7.91 -0.54 -10.87
N VAL A 707 -9.03 -0.07 -10.36
CA VAL A 707 -10.18 0.33 -11.18
C VAL A 707 -10.14 1.82 -11.52
N GLN A 708 -10.65 2.17 -12.69
CA GLN A 708 -10.96 3.55 -13.05
C GLN A 708 -12.02 4.10 -12.10
N CYS A 709 -11.71 5.24 -11.48
CA CYS A 709 -12.63 5.93 -10.58
C CYS A 709 -13.91 6.31 -11.35
N THR A 710 -14.98 5.58 -11.07
CA THR A 710 -16.33 5.78 -11.60
C THR A 710 -17.31 5.82 -10.43
N ARG A 711 -18.55 6.24 -10.65
CA ARG A 711 -19.56 6.25 -9.58
C ARG A 711 -19.89 4.84 -9.06
N HIS A 712 -19.66 3.79 -9.85
CA HIS A 712 -19.93 2.40 -9.48
C HIS A 712 -18.72 1.67 -8.90
N MET A 713 -17.48 2.12 -9.16
CA MET A 713 -16.23 1.49 -8.69
C MET A 713 -16.06 -0.01 -9.06
N CYS A 714 -16.96 -0.60 -9.87
CA CYS A 714 -16.84 -1.96 -10.37
C CYS A 714 -15.75 -2.10 -11.46
N PRO A 715 -14.97 -3.20 -11.47
CA PRO A 715 -13.93 -3.45 -12.49
C PRO A 715 -14.50 -3.78 -13.87
N ILE A 716 -15.71 -4.33 -13.94
CA ILE A 716 -16.44 -4.63 -15.17
C ILE A 716 -17.80 -3.95 -15.11
N ARG A 717 -18.26 -3.44 -16.25
CA ARG A 717 -19.63 -2.96 -16.44
C ARG A 717 -20.27 -3.68 -17.62
N ILE A 718 -21.44 -4.27 -17.38
CA ILE A 718 -22.29 -4.82 -18.43
C ILE A 718 -23.41 -3.83 -18.66
N HIS A 719 -23.54 -3.35 -19.90
CA HIS A 719 -24.57 -2.43 -20.33
C HIS A 719 -25.54 -3.17 -21.24
N TRP A 720 -26.79 -3.31 -20.79
CA TRP A 720 -27.88 -3.93 -21.53
C TRP A 720 -28.78 -2.85 -22.11
N HIS A 721 -28.80 -2.73 -23.42
CA HIS A 721 -29.54 -1.69 -24.12
C HIS A 721 -30.62 -2.30 -25.03
N VAL A 722 -31.89 -2.08 -24.71
CA VAL A 722 -33.01 -2.43 -25.61
C VAL A 722 -33.00 -1.42 -26.76
N LYS A 723 -32.52 -1.85 -27.93
CA LYS A 723 -32.21 -0.99 -29.07
C LYS A 723 -33.43 -0.71 -29.93
N LEU A 724 -34.13 -1.77 -30.32
CA LEU A 724 -35.29 -1.69 -31.21
C LEU A 724 -36.33 -2.74 -30.83
N ASN A 725 -37.60 -2.39 -31.03
CA ASN A 725 -38.73 -3.24 -30.71
C ASN A 725 -39.65 -3.34 -31.94
N TYR A 726 -39.58 -4.44 -32.67
CA TYR A 726 -40.39 -4.71 -33.86
C TYR A 726 -41.72 -5.36 -33.49
N LYS A 727 -42.59 -5.61 -34.48
CA LYS A 727 -43.88 -6.27 -34.26
C LYS A 727 -43.73 -7.65 -33.63
N GLU A 728 -42.81 -8.47 -34.15
CA GLU A 728 -42.60 -9.86 -33.74
C GLU A 728 -41.28 -10.13 -33.01
N TYR A 729 -40.35 -9.18 -33.07
CA TYR A 729 -38.99 -9.33 -32.52
C TYR A 729 -38.61 -8.14 -31.68
N TRP A 730 -37.61 -8.30 -30.82
CA TRP A 730 -36.95 -7.20 -30.15
C TRP A 730 -35.45 -7.42 -30.13
N ARG A 731 -34.71 -6.32 -30.21
CA ARG A 731 -33.26 -6.31 -30.38
C ARG A 731 -32.61 -5.64 -29.19
N VAL A 732 -31.66 -6.36 -28.60
CA VAL A 732 -30.84 -5.88 -27.50
C VAL A 732 -29.41 -5.72 -27.99
N LYS A 733 -28.75 -4.66 -27.54
CA LYS A 733 -27.31 -4.49 -27.62
C LYS A 733 -26.71 -4.71 -26.24
N VAL A 734 -25.80 -5.67 -26.13
CA VAL A 734 -25.02 -5.93 -24.91
C VAL A 734 -23.63 -5.36 -25.11
N THR A 735 -23.13 -4.62 -24.13
CA THR A 735 -21.78 -4.05 -24.13
C THR A 735 -21.09 -4.36 -22.81
N VAL A 736 -19.98 -5.08 -22.87
CA VAL A 736 -19.14 -5.37 -21.71
C VAL A 736 -17.93 -4.45 -21.75
N THR A 737 -17.73 -3.66 -20.71
CA THR A 737 -16.63 -2.68 -20.61
C THR A 737 -15.74 -3.01 -19.42
N ASN A 738 -14.45 -3.05 -19.65
CA ASN A 738 -13.43 -3.25 -18.63
C ASN A 738 -12.92 -1.90 -18.10
N PHE A 739 -13.04 -1.70 -16.79
CA PHE A 739 -12.57 -0.53 -16.05
C PHE A 739 -11.34 -0.84 -15.19
N ASN A 740 -10.78 -2.04 -15.28
CA ASN A 740 -9.56 -2.43 -14.57
C ASN A 740 -8.32 -2.03 -15.39
N TYR A 741 -7.44 -1.20 -14.79
CA TYR A 741 -6.17 -0.77 -15.39
C TYR A 741 -5.06 -1.81 -15.31
N ARG A 742 -5.24 -2.86 -14.50
CA ARG A 742 -4.21 -3.88 -14.24
C ARG A 742 -4.55 -5.25 -14.80
N MET A 743 -5.70 -5.42 -15.44
CA MET A 743 -6.19 -6.73 -15.84
C MET A 743 -6.86 -6.69 -17.21
N ASN A 744 -6.40 -7.57 -18.09
CA ASN A 744 -7.10 -7.96 -19.31
C ASN A 744 -7.85 -9.26 -19.05
N TYR A 745 -9.00 -9.46 -19.69
CA TYR A 745 -9.77 -10.69 -19.60
C TYR A 745 -9.70 -11.45 -20.93
N SER A 746 -8.99 -12.58 -20.94
CA SER A 746 -9.01 -13.56 -22.03
C SER A 746 -10.11 -14.60 -21.77
N GLU A 747 -10.72 -15.15 -22.82
CA GLU A 747 -11.77 -16.19 -22.72
C GLU A 747 -12.96 -15.78 -21.84
N TRP A 748 -13.22 -14.48 -21.74
CA TRP A 748 -14.29 -13.92 -20.93
C TRP A 748 -15.64 -14.52 -21.33
N ASN A 749 -16.54 -14.67 -20.35
CA ASN A 749 -17.91 -15.10 -20.57
C ASN A 749 -18.89 -14.32 -19.71
N ILE A 750 -20.14 -14.26 -20.19
CA ILE A 750 -21.27 -13.78 -19.41
C ILE A 750 -22.34 -14.86 -19.36
N VAL A 751 -22.93 -15.07 -18.19
CA VAL A 751 -24.13 -15.91 -18.04
C VAL A 751 -25.29 -15.00 -17.71
N VAL A 752 -26.35 -15.05 -18.50
CA VAL A 752 -27.50 -14.17 -18.38
C VAL A 752 -28.75 -15.02 -18.17
N GLN A 753 -29.49 -14.70 -17.12
CA GLN A 753 -30.81 -15.29 -16.85
C GLN A 753 -31.90 -14.31 -17.30
N HIS A 754 -32.70 -14.71 -18.28
CA HIS A 754 -33.84 -13.96 -18.78
C HIS A 754 -34.90 -14.92 -19.36
N PRO A 755 -36.19 -14.75 -19.05
CA PRO A 755 -37.25 -15.70 -19.42
C PRO A 755 -37.34 -15.96 -20.93
N ASN A 756 -37.00 -14.96 -21.76
CA ASN A 756 -37.08 -15.04 -23.23
C ASN A 756 -35.82 -15.62 -23.93
N PHE A 757 -34.88 -16.26 -23.21
CA PHE A 757 -33.72 -16.95 -23.81
C PHE A 757 -34.07 -18.26 -24.51
N ASP A 758 -35.23 -18.83 -24.19
CA ASP A 758 -35.86 -19.93 -24.92
C ASP A 758 -36.20 -19.56 -26.38
N ASN A 759 -36.41 -18.26 -26.64
CA ASN A 759 -36.82 -17.69 -27.92
C ASN A 759 -35.73 -16.81 -28.57
N LEU A 760 -34.45 -17.07 -28.28
CA LEU A 760 -33.34 -16.39 -28.95
C LEU A 760 -33.26 -16.81 -30.42
N THR A 761 -33.46 -15.87 -31.33
CA THR A 761 -33.52 -16.15 -32.79
C THR A 761 -32.15 -16.01 -33.44
N GLN A 762 -31.41 -14.95 -33.12
CA GLN A 762 -30.09 -14.69 -33.69
C GLN A 762 -29.16 -14.03 -32.67
N MET A 763 -27.88 -14.39 -32.77
CA MET A 763 -26.76 -13.86 -31.98
C MET A 763 -25.74 -13.24 -32.93
N PHE A 764 -25.32 -12.00 -32.67
CA PHE A 764 -24.31 -11.32 -33.48
C PHE A 764 -23.00 -11.16 -32.71
N SER A 765 -21.87 -11.51 -33.32
CA SER A 765 -20.52 -11.24 -32.80
C SER A 765 -20.11 -11.90 -31.47
N PHE A 766 -20.96 -12.69 -30.80
CA PHE A 766 -20.61 -13.56 -29.66
C PHE A 766 -21.01 -15.02 -29.97
N ASN A 767 -20.38 -15.97 -29.28
CA ASN A 767 -20.85 -17.35 -29.18
C ASN A 767 -21.96 -17.49 -28.13
N TYR A 768 -22.79 -18.52 -28.26
CA TYR A 768 -23.92 -18.79 -27.37
C TYR A 768 -24.08 -20.27 -27.08
N LYS A 769 -24.41 -20.60 -25.83
CA LYS A 769 -24.90 -21.91 -25.44
C LYS A 769 -25.97 -21.78 -24.34
N PRO A 770 -27.14 -22.41 -24.48
CA PRO A 770 -28.12 -22.46 -23.39
C PRO A 770 -27.57 -23.31 -22.23
N LEU A 771 -27.85 -22.89 -21.00
CA LEU A 771 -27.58 -23.66 -19.79
C LEU A 771 -28.93 -24.10 -19.21
N THR A 772 -29.11 -25.40 -19.00
CA THR A 772 -30.36 -25.99 -18.48
C THR A 772 -30.11 -26.64 -17.12
N PRO A 773 -29.82 -25.86 -16.06
CA PRO A 773 -29.35 -26.39 -14.77
C PRO A 773 -30.34 -27.33 -14.08
N TYR A 774 -31.65 -27.17 -14.35
CA TYR A 774 -32.72 -27.98 -13.75
C TYR A 774 -33.46 -28.86 -14.77
N GLY A 775 -32.97 -28.96 -16.01
CA GLY A 775 -33.55 -29.77 -17.10
C GLY A 775 -34.92 -29.33 -17.64
N SER A 776 -35.70 -28.55 -16.88
CA SER A 776 -37.06 -28.12 -17.22
C SER A 776 -37.21 -26.63 -17.58
N ILE A 777 -36.20 -25.80 -17.32
CA ILE A 777 -36.23 -24.34 -17.53
C ILE A 777 -35.02 -23.91 -18.37
N ASN A 778 -35.29 -23.30 -19.53
CA ASN A 778 -34.30 -22.85 -20.52
C ASN A 778 -34.15 -21.31 -20.53
N ASP A 779 -34.22 -20.68 -19.35
CA ASP A 779 -34.20 -19.22 -19.20
C ASP A 779 -32.78 -18.64 -19.05
N THR A 780 -31.74 -19.49 -19.11
CA THR A 780 -30.36 -19.11 -18.81
C THR A 780 -29.44 -19.45 -19.98
N ALA A 781 -28.57 -18.50 -20.33
CA ALA A 781 -27.66 -18.63 -21.46
C ALA A 781 -26.25 -18.16 -21.12
N MET A 782 -25.25 -18.87 -21.63
CA MET A 782 -23.85 -18.49 -21.60
C MET A 782 -23.44 -17.87 -22.95
N LEU A 783 -22.77 -16.72 -22.89
CA LEU A 783 -22.23 -15.98 -24.03
C LEU A 783 -20.73 -15.74 -23.85
N TRP A 784 -19.95 -15.84 -24.92
CA TRP A 784 -18.51 -15.57 -24.88
C TRP A 784 -17.99 -15.04 -26.22
N GLY A 785 -16.77 -14.50 -26.23
CA GLY A 785 -16.15 -13.96 -27.45
C GLY A 785 -15.85 -15.02 -28.52
N LEU A 786 -15.81 -14.57 -29.77
CA LEU A 786 -15.28 -15.31 -30.93
C LEU A 786 -13.75 -15.27 -30.89
N LYS A 787 -13.13 -16.45 -31.05
CA LYS A 787 -11.68 -16.61 -31.05
C LYS A 787 -11.03 -15.74 -32.12
N PHE A 788 -9.95 -15.04 -31.78
CA PHE A 788 -9.21 -14.10 -32.65
C PHE A 788 -9.98 -12.84 -33.10
N TYR A 789 -11.18 -12.57 -32.56
CA TYR A 789 -11.96 -11.37 -32.88
C TYR A 789 -12.24 -10.54 -31.64
N ASN A 790 -12.94 -11.11 -30.66
CA ASN A 790 -13.30 -10.42 -29.42
C ASN A 790 -13.24 -11.34 -28.20
N ASP A 791 -12.45 -12.40 -28.27
CA ASP A 791 -12.08 -13.29 -27.16
C ASP A 791 -11.14 -12.64 -26.13
N PHE A 792 -10.63 -11.45 -26.43
CA PHE A 792 -9.79 -10.65 -25.54
C PHE A 792 -10.43 -9.29 -25.20
N LEU A 793 -10.71 -9.07 -23.92
CA LEU A 793 -11.21 -7.81 -23.38
C LEU A 793 -10.07 -7.05 -22.71
N ASN A 794 -9.53 -6.05 -23.41
CA ASN A 794 -8.41 -5.23 -22.95
C ASN A 794 -8.74 -4.44 -21.67
N GLN A 795 -7.69 -4.05 -20.95
CA GLN A 795 -7.71 -3.14 -19.81
C GLN A 795 -8.37 -1.79 -20.16
N ALA A 796 -8.72 -1.04 -19.11
CA ALA A 796 -9.40 0.25 -19.23
C ALA A 796 -8.70 1.19 -20.23
N GLY A 797 -9.47 1.64 -21.24
CA GLY A 797 -8.99 2.44 -22.36
C GLY A 797 -9.98 2.43 -23.53
N ALA A 798 -9.62 3.05 -24.66
CA ALA A 798 -10.49 3.17 -25.84
C ALA A 798 -10.95 1.80 -26.40
N ASN A 799 -10.10 0.78 -26.29
CA ASN A 799 -10.34 -0.58 -26.80
C ASN A 799 -10.78 -1.57 -25.69
N GLY A 800 -11.14 -1.08 -24.51
CA GLY A 800 -11.53 -1.89 -23.35
C GLY A 800 -13.01 -2.27 -23.33
N ASN A 801 -13.65 -2.49 -24.48
CA ASN A 801 -15.03 -2.93 -24.54
C ASN A 801 -15.29 -3.92 -25.68
N VAL A 802 -16.26 -4.81 -25.47
CA VAL A 802 -16.78 -5.76 -26.46
C VAL A 802 -18.30 -5.62 -26.54
N GLN A 803 -18.85 -5.78 -27.74
CA GLN A 803 -20.27 -5.52 -28.01
C GLN A 803 -20.87 -6.62 -28.88
N SER A 804 -22.13 -6.91 -28.64
CA SER A 804 -22.93 -7.89 -29.40
C SER A 804 -24.38 -7.43 -29.46
N GLU A 805 -25.11 -7.94 -30.44
CA GLU A 805 -26.55 -7.75 -30.54
C GLU A 805 -27.26 -9.10 -30.44
N LEU A 806 -28.39 -9.10 -29.72
CA LEU A 806 -29.28 -10.23 -29.52
C LEU A 806 -30.59 -9.91 -30.20
N LEU A 807 -31.09 -10.84 -31.04
CA LEU A 807 -32.43 -10.76 -31.61
C LEU A 807 -33.28 -11.85 -31.00
N PHE A 808 -34.35 -11.41 -30.34
CA PHE A 808 -35.29 -12.28 -29.66
C PHE A 808 -36.64 -12.23 -30.36
N ARG A 809 -37.30 -13.39 -30.50
CA ARG A 809 -38.70 -13.45 -30.89
C ARG A 809 -39.58 -13.12 -29.68
N LYS A 810 -40.67 -12.39 -29.91
CA LYS A 810 -41.66 -12.10 -28.87
C LYS A 810 -42.58 -13.30 -28.69
N ASP A 811 -42.66 -13.79 -27.47
CA ASP A 811 -43.75 -14.65 -27.05
C ASP A 811 -44.96 -13.79 -26.61
N LYS A 812 -46.11 -14.00 -27.25
CA LYS A 812 -47.34 -13.26 -26.96
C LYS A 812 -47.88 -13.52 -25.56
N ALA A 813 -47.53 -14.64 -24.93
CA ALA A 813 -48.01 -15.00 -23.60
C ALA A 813 -47.21 -14.34 -22.47
N THR A 814 -45.91 -14.07 -22.68
CA THR A 814 -45.01 -13.61 -21.61
C THR A 814 -44.42 -12.21 -21.83
N PHE A 815 -44.39 -11.70 -23.07
CA PHE A 815 -43.81 -10.39 -23.38
C PHE A 815 -44.65 -9.24 -22.82
N THR A 816 -44.03 -8.40 -21.98
CA THR A 816 -44.64 -7.17 -21.44
C THR A 816 -43.63 -6.02 -21.38
N PHE A 817 -44.11 -4.77 -21.41
CA PHE A 817 -43.32 -3.57 -21.18
C PHE A 817 -43.24 -3.19 -19.69
N ASP A 818 -44.06 -3.83 -18.85
CA ASP A 818 -44.19 -3.47 -17.45
C ASP A 818 -43.02 -3.99 -16.61
N LYS A 819 -42.67 -3.24 -15.57
CA LYS A 819 -41.74 -3.66 -14.49
C LYS A 819 -40.36 -4.11 -14.98
N GLY A 820 -39.92 -3.58 -16.12
CA GLY A 820 -38.61 -3.83 -16.69
C GLY A 820 -38.38 -5.28 -17.13
N TRP A 821 -39.42 -5.97 -17.61
CA TRP A 821 -39.34 -7.34 -18.13
C TRP A 821 -38.26 -7.54 -19.21
N ALA A 822 -37.99 -6.52 -20.04
CA ALA A 822 -36.98 -6.58 -21.11
C ALA A 822 -35.52 -6.57 -20.61
N PHE A 823 -35.30 -6.48 -19.28
CA PHE A 823 -33.99 -6.48 -18.65
C PHE A 823 -33.71 -7.84 -17.98
N PRO A 824 -32.44 -8.29 -17.93
CA PRO A 824 -32.08 -9.55 -17.29
C PRO A 824 -32.49 -9.62 -15.81
N ARG A 825 -32.76 -10.84 -15.33
CA ARG A 825 -33.02 -11.09 -13.91
C ARG A 825 -31.73 -11.24 -13.12
N ARG A 826 -30.73 -11.88 -13.71
CA ARG A 826 -29.38 -12.06 -13.16
C ARG A 826 -28.34 -12.06 -14.26
N VAL A 827 -27.16 -11.57 -13.94
CA VAL A 827 -26.00 -11.56 -14.84
C VAL A 827 -24.76 -11.96 -14.06
N TYR A 828 -24.00 -12.90 -14.61
CA TYR A 828 -22.69 -13.31 -14.09
C TYR A 828 -21.63 -12.96 -15.13
N PHE A 829 -20.46 -12.51 -14.69
CA PHE A 829 -19.30 -12.28 -15.52
C PHE A 829 -18.17 -13.19 -15.05
N ASN A 830 -17.65 -14.06 -15.90
CA ASN A 830 -16.68 -15.11 -15.54
C ASN A 830 -17.10 -15.94 -14.31
N GLY A 831 -18.41 -16.08 -14.13
CA GLY A 831 -19.06 -16.74 -12.99
C GLY A 831 -19.24 -15.89 -11.73
N ASP A 832 -18.72 -14.68 -11.65
CA ASP A 832 -18.99 -13.77 -10.54
C ASP A 832 -20.32 -13.02 -10.74
N ASN A 833 -21.14 -12.96 -9.69
CA ASN A 833 -22.45 -12.32 -9.75
C ASN A 833 -22.31 -10.79 -9.89
N CYS A 834 -22.93 -10.20 -10.90
CA CYS A 834 -22.93 -8.76 -11.10
C CYS A 834 -24.01 -8.09 -10.25
N VAL A 835 -23.67 -6.95 -9.64
CA VAL A 835 -24.65 -6.11 -8.95
C VAL A 835 -25.54 -5.42 -9.98
N MET A 836 -26.86 -5.63 -9.88
CA MET A 836 -27.86 -5.03 -10.76
C MET A 836 -28.59 -3.89 -10.04
N PRO A 837 -29.06 -2.85 -10.75
CA PRO A 837 -29.93 -1.83 -10.16
C PRO A 837 -31.23 -2.46 -9.65
N PRO A 838 -31.89 -1.86 -8.64
CA PRO A 838 -33.17 -2.37 -8.18
C PRO A 838 -34.23 -2.17 -9.28
N PRO A 839 -35.24 -3.07 -9.38
CA PRO A 839 -36.16 -3.09 -10.53
C PRO A 839 -36.98 -1.80 -10.74
N ASP A 840 -37.19 -1.01 -9.69
CA ASP A 840 -37.84 0.30 -9.69
C ASP A 840 -37.01 1.38 -10.40
N ALA A 841 -35.69 1.19 -10.50
CA ALA A 841 -34.78 2.08 -11.22
C ALA A 841 -34.62 1.72 -12.71
N TYR A 842 -35.32 0.70 -13.21
CA TYR A 842 -35.24 0.31 -14.62
C TYR A 842 -35.91 1.35 -15.54
N PRO A 843 -35.30 1.66 -16.70
CA PRO A 843 -35.91 2.56 -17.67
C PRO A 843 -37.30 2.07 -18.09
N TRP A 844 -38.29 2.95 -18.00
CA TRP A 844 -39.63 2.68 -18.50
C TRP A 844 -39.61 2.72 -20.03
N LEU A 845 -40.08 1.65 -20.65
CA LEU A 845 -40.32 1.65 -22.09
C LEU A 845 -41.61 2.43 -22.34
N PRO A 846 -41.61 3.45 -23.21
CA PRO A 846 -42.81 4.23 -23.47
C PRO A 846 -43.90 3.33 -24.08
N ASN A 847 -45.05 3.21 -23.41
CA ASN A 847 -46.23 2.45 -23.89
C ASN A 847 -46.98 3.14 -25.05
N ALA A 848 -46.48 4.26 -25.56
CA ALA A 848 -47.10 5.02 -26.64
C ALA A 848 -46.07 5.48 -27.66
N SER A 849 -46.35 5.25 -28.95
CA SER A 849 -45.73 6.02 -30.01
C SER A 849 -46.12 7.49 -29.85
N SER A 850 -45.21 8.43 -30.12
CA SER A 850 -45.53 9.85 -30.24
C SER A 850 -46.77 10.02 -31.14
N ARG A 851 -47.93 10.31 -30.52
CA ARG A 851 -49.06 10.87 -31.25
C ARG A 851 -48.59 12.23 -31.72
N ARG A 852 -48.56 12.46 -33.05
CA ARG A 852 -48.59 13.82 -33.56
C ARG A 852 -49.94 14.40 -33.12
N GLU A 853 -49.92 15.20 -32.06
CA GLU A 853 -51.02 16.09 -31.71
C GLU A 853 -51.21 17.04 -32.89
N VAL A 854 -52.19 16.75 -33.75
CA VAL A 854 -52.69 17.75 -34.68
C VAL A 854 -53.49 18.71 -33.83
N SER A 855 -52.97 19.92 -33.65
CA SER A 855 -53.66 20.98 -32.93
C SER A 855 -55.01 21.25 -33.61
N LEU A 856 -56.11 20.92 -32.92
CA LEU A 856 -57.47 21.31 -33.32
C LEU A 856 -57.56 22.82 -33.58
N PHE A 857 -56.77 23.61 -32.85
CA PHE A 857 -56.67 25.05 -33.05
C PHE A 857 -56.06 25.41 -34.42
N ALA A 858 -55.07 24.64 -34.90
CA ALA A 858 -54.48 24.85 -36.22
C ALA A 858 -55.44 24.45 -37.35
N LEU A 859 -56.26 23.40 -37.16
CA LEU A 859 -57.31 23.02 -38.12
C LEU A 859 -58.46 24.04 -38.15
N VAL A 860 -58.84 24.61 -37.01
CA VAL A 860 -59.86 25.66 -36.91
C VAL A 860 -59.38 26.98 -37.50
N ILE A 861 -58.11 27.35 -37.30
CA ILE A 861 -57.54 28.53 -37.96
C ILE A 861 -57.44 28.30 -39.47
N ALA A 862 -57.02 27.12 -39.93
CA ALA A 862 -56.97 26.81 -41.35
C ALA A 862 -58.36 26.85 -42.01
N SER A 863 -59.42 26.39 -41.32
CA SER A 863 -60.79 26.46 -41.83
C SER A 863 -61.38 27.87 -41.79
N LEU A 864 -61.09 28.67 -40.75
CA LEU A 864 -61.47 30.08 -40.68
C LEU A 864 -60.79 30.91 -41.76
N VAL A 865 -59.50 30.67 -42.00
CA VAL A 865 -58.75 31.32 -43.08
C VAL A 865 -59.33 30.94 -44.44
N ALA A 866 -59.66 29.66 -44.66
CA ALA A 866 -60.33 29.22 -45.88
C ALA A 866 -61.71 29.85 -46.07
N LEU A 867 -62.50 30.03 -45.00
CA LEU A 867 -63.80 30.72 -45.04
C LEU A 867 -63.69 32.22 -45.34
N VAL A 868 -62.67 32.89 -44.80
CA VAL A 868 -62.39 34.31 -45.11
C VAL A 868 -61.96 34.47 -46.56
N PHE A 869 -61.16 33.56 -47.10
CA PHE A 869 -60.81 33.56 -48.52
C PHE A 869 -62.01 33.24 -49.43
N TYR A 870 -62.97 32.44 -48.96
CA TYR A 870 -64.21 32.13 -49.71
C TYR A 870 -65.26 33.26 -49.65
N ALA A 871 -65.20 34.14 -48.64
CA ALA A 871 -66.09 35.29 -48.51
C ALA A 871 -65.57 36.56 -49.21
N HIS A 872 -64.31 36.52 -49.70
CA HIS A 872 -63.66 37.60 -50.46
C HIS A 872 -63.36 37.23 -51.93
N ALA A 873 -63.84 36.07 -52.38
CA ALA A 873 -64.00 35.71 -53.79
C ALA A 873 -65.49 35.72 -54.11
#